data_AF-A0A671MF21-F1
#
_entry.id   AF-A0A671MF21-F1
#
_cell.length_a   1.000
_cell.length_b   1.000
_cell.length_c   1.000
_cell.angle_alpha   90.00
_cell.angle_beta   90.00
_cell.angle_gamma   90.00
#
_symmetry.space_group_name_H-M   'P 1'
#
loop_
_entity.id
_entity.type
_entity.pdbx_description
1 polymer ?
#
loop_
_entity_poly.entity_id
_entity_poly.type
_entity_poly.pdbx_seq_one_letter_code
_entity_poly.pdbx_strand_id
1 'polypeptide(L)'
;MELTRVIVILAQCVWPLWTQVIHLTDMYGTIKSPNFPESYPKEIDLQWNITVPDGYQIRLYFMYFDMEPSYLCEYDYLKVYSDSEELAVFCGKENTDTEQVPADNVITSLGNVLSVAFRSDFSNEERYSGFEAHFSAVGDFQRPICSFSFLFPADVDECRDRNDEDLVCDHFCHNYIGGFYCSCRCGFLLHSDNRTCKVECNESVYTERSGEITSADFPKPYPKSSDCTYRIELEEGFQITLEFDDTFDIEDHPEVTCPYDFIKINAGDKDFGPFCGEQSPGKIQTGSNIVNILFHSDSTGENLGWKLTYTSTGSECSPLAAPLNGHLEPLQSNYIFKDHITLTCDPGYSLRQGDKEFEHYQIECQRDGKWSSDVPLCKMVDCGPVDVVLGEVIFESSGNSTVFGSRIQYSCRDSPQVNNTYTCHQSGEWVSEDGTPLPTCLPGDFERTLSANPDSQLPTPLASTPLACGEQSQLFPAQQKRIVGGRTASPGLFPWQVLLSVEDVSRVPEDRWFGSGALLSSTWVLTAAHVLRSHRRDLSVDPVASEHIRVHLGLTDVRDKHLATNRSVAKVILHPQFDPQNYNNDIALIKLSQEVVLSALIRPVCLPRPGVKGHALMPLPNTLGIVAGWGINTANASASTSGLTSDLGTVSELLQYVKLPVVPQDECEASYASRSINYNITSNMFCAGFYEGGQDTCLGDSGGAFVTQDARSGRWAAQGLVSWGGPEECGSQRVYGVYTRVANYVHWLHRHMDVDRSW
;
A
#
# COMPACT_ATOMS: atom_id res chain seq x y z
N MET A 1 -26.51 83.93 25.36
CA MET A 1 -27.21 85.15 24.93
C MET A 1 -26.88 85.37 23.46
N GLU A 2 -27.92 85.55 22.65
CA GLU A 2 -27.94 86.24 21.34
C GLU A 2 -27.16 85.57 20.20
N LEU A 3 -27.78 84.94 19.18
CA LEU A 3 -28.89 85.31 18.27
C LEU A 3 -28.54 86.48 17.33
N THR A 4 -28.41 86.12 16.04
CA THR A 4 -28.97 86.76 14.83
C THR A 4 -28.34 87.99 14.16
N ARG A 5 -28.04 87.82 12.86
CA ARG A 5 -28.68 88.40 11.63
C ARG A 5 -27.59 88.57 10.56
N VAL A 6 -27.49 87.73 9.53
CA VAL A 6 -28.31 87.62 8.30
C VAL A 6 -28.60 88.97 7.63
N ILE A 7 -27.95 89.18 6.47
CA ILE A 7 -28.35 90.09 5.40
C ILE A 7 -28.49 89.23 4.13
N VAL A 8 -29.67 89.34 3.52
CA VAL A 8 -30.09 88.81 2.22
C VAL A 8 -30.02 89.95 1.21
N ILE A 9 -29.44 89.74 0.02
CA ILE A 9 -29.93 90.35 -1.22
C ILE A 9 -29.86 89.32 -2.35
N LEU A 10 -31.05 89.10 -2.93
CA LEU A 10 -31.37 88.26 -4.08
C LEU A 10 -30.86 88.86 -5.39
N ALA A 11 -30.35 87.99 -6.27
CA ALA A 11 -30.46 88.15 -7.72
C ALA A 11 -30.70 86.76 -8.31
N GLN A 12 -31.70 86.69 -9.19
CA GLN A 12 -32.33 85.51 -9.75
C GLN A 12 -31.32 84.57 -10.43
N CYS A 13 -31.23 83.34 -9.93
CA CYS A 13 -30.88 82.20 -10.78
C CYS A 13 -32.19 81.49 -11.09
N VAL A 14 -32.47 81.30 -12.38
CA VAL A 14 -33.37 80.26 -12.87
C VAL A 14 -32.73 78.94 -12.44
N TRP A 15 -33.30 78.26 -11.45
CA TRP A 15 -32.87 76.90 -11.10
C TRP A 15 -33.46 75.99 -12.17
N PRO A 16 -32.65 75.29 -12.97
CA PRO A 16 -33.21 74.33 -13.91
C PRO A 16 -33.92 73.24 -13.10
N LEU A 17 -34.99 72.66 -13.62
CA LEU A 17 -35.48 71.37 -13.16
C LEU A 17 -34.33 70.37 -13.37
N TRP A 18 -33.57 70.05 -12.33
CA TRP A 18 -32.53 69.03 -12.40
C TRP A 18 -33.20 67.70 -12.17
N THR A 19 -33.32 66.89 -13.24
CA THR A 19 -33.68 65.47 -13.13
C THR A 19 -32.71 64.79 -12.17
N GLN A 20 -33.23 64.26 -11.07
CA GLN A 20 -32.40 63.57 -10.09
C GLN A 20 -32.22 62.12 -10.55
N VAL A 21 -30.99 61.79 -10.97
CA VAL A 21 -30.62 60.46 -11.45
C VAL A 21 -30.07 59.60 -10.32
N ILE A 22 -30.61 58.39 -10.17
CA ILE A 22 -30.23 57.38 -9.18
C ILE A 22 -29.70 56.17 -9.94
N HIS A 23 -28.45 55.80 -9.70
CA HIS A 23 -27.84 54.64 -10.34
C HIS A 23 -28.00 53.40 -9.45
N LEU A 24 -28.50 52.31 -10.03
CA LEU A 24 -28.69 51.02 -9.37
C LEU A 24 -27.91 49.96 -10.14
N THR A 25 -27.00 49.25 -9.46
CA THR A 25 -26.12 48.25 -10.08
C THR A 25 -26.34 46.84 -9.54
N ASP A 26 -27.34 46.66 -8.69
CA ASP A 26 -27.67 45.37 -8.08
C ASP A 26 -28.42 44.46 -9.06
N MET A 27 -28.27 43.14 -8.91
CA MET A 27 -28.94 42.14 -9.78
C MET A 27 -30.46 42.06 -9.55
N TYR A 28 -30.96 42.63 -8.46
CA TYR A 28 -32.38 42.78 -8.16
C TYR A 28 -32.58 43.94 -7.19
N GLY A 29 -33.78 44.51 -7.18
CA GLY A 29 -34.09 45.61 -6.26
C GLY A 29 -35.52 46.10 -6.35
N THR A 30 -35.82 47.11 -5.54
CA THR A 30 -37.15 47.72 -5.44
C THR A 30 -37.05 49.22 -5.64
N ILE A 31 -37.93 49.76 -6.49
CA ILE A 31 -38.08 51.18 -6.79
C ILE A 31 -39.45 51.61 -6.27
N LYS A 32 -39.48 52.73 -5.54
CA LYS A 32 -40.71 53.29 -5.00
C LYS A 32 -40.81 54.76 -5.36
N SER A 33 -42.03 55.24 -5.58
CA SER A 33 -42.28 56.68 -5.62
C SER A 33 -41.91 57.31 -4.26
N PRO A 34 -41.49 58.59 -4.25
CA PRO A 34 -41.19 59.26 -2.99
C PRO A 34 -42.41 59.24 -2.04
N ASN A 35 -42.16 58.99 -0.76
CA ASN A 35 -43.15 58.86 0.31
C ASN A 35 -44.08 57.63 0.25
N PHE A 36 -43.95 56.73 -0.73
CA PHE A 36 -44.79 55.53 -0.80
C PHE A 36 -44.87 54.78 0.56
N PRO A 37 -46.07 54.40 1.05
CA PRO A 37 -47.39 54.41 0.38
C PRO A 37 -48.19 55.73 0.51
N GLU A 38 -47.59 56.78 1.08
CA GLU A 38 -48.18 58.11 1.12
C GLU A 38 -48.02 58.84 -0.22
N SER A 39 -48.77 59.93 -0.41
CA SER A 39 -48.79 60.61 -1.70
C SER A 39 -47.44 61.18 -2.11
N TYR A 40 -47.13 60.99 -3.39
CA TYR A 40 -45.89 61.50 -3.98
C TYR A 40 -45.93 63.04 -4.07
N PRO A 41 -44.79 63.73 -3.91
CA PRO A 41 -44.71 65.19 -4.02
C PRO A 41 -44.95 65.69 -5.45
N LYS A 42 -45.33 66.96 -5.56
CA LYS A 42 -45.48 67.71 -6.83
C LYS A 42 -44.12 68.18 -7.35
N GLU A 43 -44.04 68.44 -8.66
CA GLU A 43 -42.85 68.94 -9.37
C GLU A 43 -41.59 68.06 -9.19
N ILE A 44 -41.78 66.74 -9.13
CA ILE A 44 -40.68 65.78 -9.02
C ILE A 44 -40.25 65.33 -10.42
N ASP A 45 -38.94 65.19 -10.60
CA ASP A 45 -38.34 64.59 -11.80
C ASP A 45 -37.21 63.65 -11.36
N LEU A 46 -37.49 62.35 -11.36
CA LEU A 46 -36.59 61.29 -10.89
C LEU A 46 -36.32 60.30 -12.00
N GLN A 47 -35.08 59.83 -12.09
CA GLN A 47 -34.71 58.78 -13.04
C GLN A 47 -33.86 57.72 -12.34
N TRP A 48 -34.27 56.46 -12.40
CA TRP A 48 -33.47 55.31 -11.95
C TRP A 48 -32.81 54.65 -13.14
N ASN A 49 -31.48 54.67 -13.19
CA ASN A 49 -30.69 53.97 -14.20
C ASN A 49 -30.18 52.66 -13.61
N ILE A 50 -30.77 51.56 -14.07
CA ILE A 50 -30.44 50.21 -13.65
C ILE A 50 -29.44 49.64 -14.65
N THR A 51 -28.30 49.16 -14.17
CA THR A 51 -27.28 48.52 -15.00
C THR A 51 -26.89 47.19 -14.38
N VAL A 52 -26.95 46.12 -15.16
CA VAL A 52 -26.52 44.77 -14.77
C VAL A 52 -25.33 44.34 -15.64
N PRO A 53 -24.55 43.32 -15.24
CA PRO A 53 -23.47 42.80 -16.07
C PRO A 53 -23.93 42.40 -17.48
N ASP A 54 -22.99 42.42 -18.43
CA ASP A 54 -23.26 42.01 -19.81
C ASP A 54 -23.73 40.54 -19.86
N GLY A 55 -24.65 40.23 -20.78
CA GLY A 55 -25.28 38.90 -20.89
C GLY A 55 -26.63 38.77 -20.17
N TYR A 56 -27.05 39.78 -19.40
CA TYR A 56 -28.35 39.81 -18.74
C TYR A 56 -29.29 40.89 -19.32
N GLN A 57 -30.58 40.60 -19.32
CA GLN A 57 -31.67 41.57 -19.48
C GLN A 57 -32.26 41.91 -18.12
N ILE A 58 -33.00 43.01 -18.02
CA ILE A 58 -33.64 43.49 -16.80
C ILE A 58 -35.14 43.36 -16.98
N ARG A 59 -35.78 42.57 -16.11
CA ARG A 59 -37.24 42.55 -15.98
C ARG A 59 -37.69 43.51 -14.89
N LEU A 60 -38.71 44.31 -15.20
CA LEU A 60 -39.36 45.25 -14.30
C LEU A 60 -40.86 44.92 -14.25
N TYR A 61 -41.41 44.81 -13.05
CA TYR A 61 -42.85 44.64 -12.84
C TYR A 61 -43.31 45.45 -11.64
N PHE A 62 -44.59 45.83 -11.64
CA PHE A 62 -45.18 46.70 -10.61
C PHE A 62 -46.05 45.87 -9.68
N MET A 63 -45.80 45.98 -8.38
CA MET A 63 -46.64 45.37 -7.36
C MET A 63 -47.80 46.27 -6.96
N TYR A 64 -47.62 47.58 -7.15
CA TYR A 64 -48.63 48.59 -6.87
C TYR A 64 -48.44 49.80 -7.80
N PHE A 65 -49.55 50.35 -8.29
CA PHE A 65 -49.53 51.52 -9.17
C PHE A 65 -50.83 52.33 -8.99
N ASP A 66 -50.70 53.59 -8.58
CA ASP A 66 -51.81 54.55 -8.42
C ASP A 66 -51.26 55.96 -8.67
N MET A 67 -51.49 56.48 -9.87
CA MET A 67 -50.94 57.74 -10.39
C MET A 67 -52.04 58.65 -10.92
N GLU A 68 -51.81 59.96 -10.99
CA GLU A 68 -52.78 60.90 -11.59
C GLU A 68 -53.06 60.53 -13.07
N PRO A 69 -54.32 60.30 -13.46
CA PRO A 69 -54.67 60.01 -14.84
C PRO A 69 -54.68 61.29 -15.69
N SER A 70 -54.16 61.21 -16.91
CA SER A 70 -54.24 62.30 -17.90
C SER A 70 -54.24 61.72 -19.31
N TYR A 71 -54.81 62.46 -20.27
CA TYR A 71 -54.86 62.02 -21.67
C TYR A 71 -53.45 61.72 -22.17
N LEU A 72 -53.18 60.46 -22.54
CA LEU A 72 -51.85 59.98 -22.96
C LEU A 72 -50.72 60.22 -21.95
N CYS A 73 -51.05 60.35 -20.65
CA CYS A 73 -50.10 60.57 -19.58
C CYS A 73 -49.24 61.84 -19.75
N GLU A 74 -49.84 62.94 -20.22
CA GLU A 74 -49.15 64.21 -20.47
C GLU A 74 -48.78 64.99 -19.19
N TYR A 75 -49.46 64.74 -18.06
CA TYR A 75 -49.18 65.38 -16.76
C TYR A 75 -48.21 64.53 -15.95
N ASP A 76 -48.72 63.71 -15.03
CA ASP A 76 -47.94 62.78 -14.25
C ASP A 76 -47.72 61.49 -15.02
N TYR A 77 -46.47 61.05 -15.11
CA TYR A 77 -46.13 59.84 -15.85
C TYR A 77 -44.96 59.08 -15.26
N LEU A 78 -44.95 57.79 -15.56
CA LEU A 78 -43.80 56.94 -15.42
C LEU A 78 -43.42 56.35 -16.79
N LYS A 79 -42.19 56.59 -17.23
CA LYS A 79 -41.65 56.09 -18.49
C LYS A 79 -40.55 55.09 -18.24
N VAL A 80 -40.51 54.06 -19.07
CA VAL A 80 -39.48 53.01 -19.03
C VAL A 80 -38.75 52.99 -20.36
N TYR A 81 -37.43 53.12 -20.30
CA TYR A 81 -36.54 53.11 -21.44
C TYR A 81 -35.57 51.94 -21.35
N SER A 82 -35.24 51.34 -22.48
CA SER A 82 -34.06 50.48 -22.63
C SER A 82 -33.11 51.16 -23.60
N ASP A 83 -31.92 51.51 -23.12
CA ASP A 83 -30.97 52.37 -23.82
C ASP A 83 -31.59 53.70 -24.29
N SER A 84 -32.09 53.74 -25.53
CA SER A 84 -32.74 54.90 -26.16
C SER A 84 -34.16 54.63 -26.68
N GLU A 85 -34.70 53.43 -26.47
CA GLU A 85 -36.06 53.05 -26.89
C GLU A 85 -37.05 53.19 -25.72
N GLU A 86 -38.15 53.91 -25.94
CA GLU A 86 -39.25 54.03 -24.97
C GLU A 86 -40.11 52.76 -25.02
N LEU A 87 -40.00 51.92 -23.99
CA LEU A 87 -40.71 50.65 -23.91
C LEU A 87 -42.16 50.81 -23.44
N ALA A 88 -42.41 51.75 -22.52
CA ALA A 88 -43.75 52.01 -22.00
C ALA A 88 -43.87 53.38 -21.32
N VAL A 89 -45.11 53.90 -21.27
CA VAL A 89 -45.53 55.09 -20.51
C VAL A 89 -46.76 54.72 -19.69
N PHE A 90 -46.78 55.07 -18.40
CA PHE A 90 -47.87 54.74 -17.51
C PHE A 90 -48.37 55.91 -16.67
N CYS A 91 -49.68 55.94 -16.42
CA CYS A 91 -50.37 56.86 -15.51
C CYS A 91 -51.77 56.31 -15.17
N GLY A 92 -52.46 56.90 -14.19
CA GLY A 92 -53.77 56.43 -13.74
C GLY A 92 -53.72 55.24 -12.77
N LYS A 93 -54.89 54.64 -12.52
CA LYS A 93 -55.09 53.50 -11.61
C LYS A 93 -55.72 52.28 -12.28
N GLU A 94 -56.52 52.50 -13.32
CA GLU A 94 -57.16 51.46 -14.13
C GLU A 94 -56.92 51.77 -15.61
N ASN A 95 -56.84 50.73 -16.46
CA ASN A 95 -56.64 50.90 -17.90
C ASN A 95 -57.89 51.49 -18.57
N THR A 96 -57.71 52.51 -19.41
CA THR A 96 -58.76 53.14 -20.22
C THR A 96 -58.32 53.24 -21.68
N ASP A 97 -59.10 53.92 -22.54
CA ASP A 97 -58.73 54.22 -23.92
C ASP A 97 -57.67 55.32 -24.05
N THR A 98 -57.39 56.06 -22.97
CA THR A 98 -56.47 57.20 -22.94
C THR A 98 -55.35 57.09 -21.92
N GLU A 99 -55.49 56.19 -20.93
CA GLU A 99 -54.49 55.91 -19.89
C GLU A 99 -54.07 54.43 -19.90
N GLN A 100 -52.78 54.19 -19.68
CA GLN A 100 -52.22 52.85 -19.55
C GLN A 100 -51.60 52.68 -18.16
N VAL A 101 -51.96 51.60 -17.46
CA VAL A 101 -51.33 51.16 -16.21
C VAL A 101 -50.53 49.88 -16.43
N PRO A 102 -49.49 49.60 -15.62
CA PRO A 102 -48.64 48.42 -15.81
C PRO A 102 -49.39 47.08 -15.69
N ALA A 103 -50.42 46.99 -14.82
CA ALA A 103 -51.14 45.75 -14.51
C ALA A 103 -50.18 44.57 -14.25
N ASP A 104 -50.45 43.37 -14.80
CA ASP A 104 -49.57 42.20 -14.69
C ASP A 104 -48.46 42.18 -15.77
N ASN A 105 -48.26 43.28 -16.51
CA ASN A 105 -47.27 43.31 -17.58
C ASN A 105 -45.85 43.40 -17.02
N VAL A 106 -45.01 42.44 -17.41
CA VAL A 106 -43.59 42.43 -17.11
C VAL A 106 -42.83 43.07 -18.26
N ILE A 107 -42.13 44.16 -17.98
CA ILE A 107 -41.34 44.91 -18.96
C ILE A 107 -39.93 44.32 -18.97
N THR A 108 -39.40 43.97 -20.13
CA THR A 108 -38.05 43.41 -20.27
C THR A 108 -37.19 44.36 -21.08
N SER A 109 -35.98 44.69 -20.60
CA SER A 109 -35.02 45.50 -21.36
C SER A 109 -34.49 44.73 -22.56
N LEU A 110 -34.03 45.46 -23.57
CA LEU A 110 -33.42 44.91 -24.77
C LEU A 110 -31.96 44.48 -24.52
N GLY A 111 -31.25 45.19 -23.64
CA GLY A 111 -29.88 44.89 -23.22
C GLY A 111 -29.73 44.89 -21.69
N ASN A 112 -28.53 45.15 -21.18
CA ASN A 112 -28.20 45.12 -19.76
C ASN A 112 -28.43 46.45 -19.01
N VAL A 113 -29.11 47.41 -19.64
CA VAL A 113 -29.42 48.73 -19.07
C VAL A 113 -30.91 49.04 -19.21
N LEU A 114 -31.53 49.52 -18.14
CA LEU A 114 -32.93 49.95 -18.10
C LEU A 114 -33.06 51.26 -17.31
N SER A 115 -33.74 52.25 -17.86
CA SER A 115 -33.99 53.53 -17.18
C SER A 115 -35.48 53.73 -16.90
N VAL A 116 -35.82 54.03 -15.65
CA VAL A 116 -37.20 54.34 -15.22
C VAL A 116 -37.27 55.81 -14.86
N ALA A 117 -38.06 56.61 -15.58
CA ALA A 117 -38.22 58.04 -15.35
C ALA A 117 -39.62 58.32 -14.78
N PHE A 118 -39.69 58.96 -13.63
CA PHE A 118 -40.92 59.37 -12.96
C PHE A 118 -41.00 60.89 -12.89
N ARG A 119 -42.10 61.45 -13.37
CA ARG A 119 -42.35 62.89 -13.34
C ARG A 119 -43.73 63.21 -12.79
N SER A 120 -43.79 64.21 -11.90
CA SER A 120 -45.04 64.82 -11.44
C SER A 120 -45.09 66.31 -11.81
N ASP A 121 -46.28 66.80 -12.10
CA ASP A 121 -46.54 68.19 -12.44
C ASP A 121 -46.81 69.06 -11.18
N PHE A 122 -47.32 70.28 -11.36
CA PHE A 122 -47.61 71.22 -10.27
C PHE A 122 -48.97 70.96 -9.59
N SER A 123 -49.79 70.08 -10.16
CA SER A 123 -51.09 69.64 -9.67
C SER A 123 -50.95 68.30 -8.97
N ASN A 124 -51.90 68.03 -8.07
CA ASN A 124 -52.18 66.72 -7.46
C ASN A 124 -53.37 67.00 -6.55
N GLU A 125 -54.56 67.19 -7.15
CA GLU A 125 -55.76 67.65 -6.44
C GLU A 125 -56.38 66.52 -5.58
N GLU A 126 -56.06 65.26 -5.92
CA GLU A 126 -56.49 64.05 -5.21
C GLU A 126 -55.30 63.34 -4.53
N ARG A 127 -55.57 62.27 -3.77
CA ARG A 127 -54.55 61.51 -3.03
C ARG A 127 -54.14 60.26 -3.82
N TYR A 128 -53.12 60.38 -4.67
CA TYR A 128 -52.49 59.22 -5.34
C TYR A 128 -51.29 58.72 -4.54
N SER A 129 -51.20 57.42 -4.30
CA SER A 129 -50.19 56.77 -3.45
C SER A 129 -48.89 56.43 -4.20
N GLY A 130 -48.87 56.57 -5.53
CA GLY A 130 -47.71 56.32 -6.38
C GLY A 130 -47.51 54.84 -6.70
N PHE A 131 -46.25 54.39 -6.72
CA PHE A 131 -45.94 53.04 -7.21
C PHE A 131 -44.84 52.34 -6.40
N GLU A 132 -44.89 51.01 -6.43
CA GLU A 132 -43.82 50.11 -5.99
C GLU A 132 -43.53 49.10 -7.11
N ALA A 133 -42.31 49.15 -7.63
CA ALA A 133 -41.83 48.31 -8.71
C ALA A 133 -40.63 47.48 -8.26
N HIS A 134 -40.51 46.28 -8.80
CA HIS A 134 -39.39 45.39 -8.57
C HIS A 134 -38.69 45.11 -9.88
N PHE A 135 -37.36 45.15 -9.86
CA PHE A 135 -36.55 44.76 -10.99
C PHE A 135 -35.65 43.58 -10.65
N SER A 136 -35.37 42.74 -11.64
CA SER A 136 -34.38 41.67 -11.53
C SER A 136 -33.71 41.41 -12.87
N ALA A 137 -32.43 41.06 -12.84
CA ALA A 137 -31.73 40.52 -13.98
C ALA A 137 -32.35 39.18 -14.41
N VAL A 138 -32.36 38.88 -15.71
CA VAL A 138 -32.81 37.62 -16.31
C VAL A 138 -31.98 37.36 -17.56
N GLY A 139 -31.47 36.13 -17.72
CA GLY A 139 -30.86 35.69 -18.97
C GLY A 139 -31.89 35.38 -20.05
N ASP A 140 -31.44 35.37 -21.29
CA ASP A 140 -32.26 35.13 -22.49
C ASP A 140 -32.90 33.73 -22.46
N PHE A 141 -34.23 33.68 -22.56
CA PHE A 141 -35.04 32.47 -22.32
C PHE A 141 -35.90 32.15 -23.54
N GLN A 142 -35.35 31.41 -24.50
CA GLN A 142 -36.13 30.78 -25.55
C GLN A 142 -35.90 29.26 -25.56
N ARG A 143 -36.45 28.53 -24.57
CA ARG A 143 -37.22 27.27 -24.74
C ARG A 143 -37.66 26.64 -23.39
N PRO A 144 -38.84 25.99 -23.36
CA PRO A 144 -39.48 25.55 -22.12
C PRO A 144 -39.08 24.11 -21.74
N ILE A 145 -39.11 23.77 -20.44
CA ILE A 145 -39.76 22.56 -19.87
C ILE A 145 -39.67 22.56 -18.32
N CYS A 146 -40.81 22.20 -17.72
CA CYS A 146 -41.12 21.78 -16.34
C CYS A 146 -41.22 22.83 -15.21
N SER A 147 -42.50 23.07 -14.87
CA SER A 147 -43.08 23.70 -13.70
C SER A 147 -42.33 23.46 -12.38
N PHE A 148 -41.51 24.42 -11.97
CA PHE A 148 -41.42 24.91 -10.59
C PHE A 148 -40.80 26.32 -10.66
N SER A 149 -41.63 27.35 -10.47
CA SER A 149 -41.20 28.75 -10.48
C SER A 149 -40.72 29.14 -9.08
N PHE A 150 -39.42 29.40 -8.92
CA PHE A 150 -38.88 30.45 -8.04
C PHE A 150 -37.51 30.91 -8.60
N LEU A 151 -37.41 32.23 -8.79
CA LEU A 151 -36.36 33.02 -9.44
C LEU A 151 -34.90 32.59 -9.20
N PHE A 152 -34.16 32.34 -10.29
CA PHE A 152 -32.78 32.81 -10.46
C PHE A 152 -32.57 33.25 -11.93
N PRO A 153 -31.82 34.34 -12.20
CA PRO A 153 -31.46 34.75 -13.57
C PRO A 153 -30.63 33.64 -14.24
N ALA A 154 -30.98 33.22 -15.45
CA ALA A 154 -30.14 32.30 -16.22
C ALA A 154 -28.83 33.00 -16.59
N ASP A 155 -27.72 32.43 -16.16
CA ASP A 155 -26.35 32.75 -16.56
C ASP A 155 -26.10 32.29 -18.01
N VAL A 156 -25.25 32.98 -18.78
CA VAL A 156 -24.82 32.49 -20.10
C VAL A 156 -24.00 31.23 -19.83
N ASP A 157 -24.46 30.08 -20.32
CA ASP A 157 -23.77 28.82 -20.09
C ASP A 157 -22.71 28.62 -21.17
N GLU A 158 -21.51 29.17 -20.99
CA GLU A 158 -20.38 28.98 -21.91
C GLU A 158 -19.99 27.50 -22.04
N CYS A 159 -20.43 26.65 -21.10
CA CYS A 159 -20.26 25.21 -21.16
C CYS A 159 -21.28 24.51 -22.09
N ARG A 160 -22.33 25.21 -22.57
CA ARG A 160 -23.35 24.67 -23.50
C ARG A 160 -23.12 25.07 -24.96
N ASP A 161 -22.41 26.15 -25.22
CA ASP A 161 -22.08 26.59 -26.58
C ASP A 161 -20.90 25.78 -27.14
N ARG A 162 -21.22 24.60 -27.68
CA ARG A 162 -20.29 23.81 -28.50
C ARG A 162 -20.28 24.38 -29.93
N ASN A 163 -19.46 25.39 -30.19
CA ASN A 163 -19.01 25.62 -31.56
C ASN A 163 -17.98 24.53 -31.89
N ASP A 164 -18.26 23.73 -32.92
CA ASP A 164 -17.57 22.48 -33.28
C ASP A 164 -16.06 22.63 -33.65
N GLU A 165 -15.45 23.81 -33.50
CA GLU A 165 -14.03 24.04 -33.82
C GLU A 165 -13.13 24.31 -32.61
N ASP A 166 -13.65 24.65 -31.42
CA ASP A 166 -12.84 24.87 -30.21
C ASP A 166 -13.62 24.48 -28.94
N LEU A 167 -13.29 23.34 -28.33
CA LEU A 167 -13.78 22.99 -27.00
C LEU A 167 -13.33 24.07 -25.99
N VAL A 168 -14.30 24.71 -25.33
CA VAL A 168 -14.05 25.80 -24.35
C VAL A 168 -13.20 25.34 -23.15
N CYS A 169 -13.39 24.08 -22.73
CA CYS A 169 -12.60 23.40 -21.70
C CYS A 169 -12.33 21.96 -22.13
N ASP A 170 -11.13 21.46 -21.83
CA ASP A 170 -10.68 20.12 -22.22
C ASP A 170 -11.42 18.99 -21.48
N HIS A 171 -11.67 19.16 -20.17
CA HIS A 171 -12.34 18.15 -19.33
C HIS A 171 -13.69 18.59 -18.79
N PHE A 172 -13.69 19.48 -17.80
CA PHE A 172 -14.89 19.98 -17.16
C PHE A 172 -14.96 21.49 -17.30
N CYS A 173 -16.09 21.97 -17.79
CA CYS A 173 -16.43 23.37 -17.78
C CYS A 173 -17.41 23.61 -16.62
N HIS A 174 -17.09 24.60 -15.79
CA HIS A 174 -17.93 25.02 -14.67
C HIS A 174 -18.42 26.42 -14.95
N ASN A 175 -19.71 26.52 -15.19
CA ASN A 175 -20.38 27.79 -15.34
C ASN A 175 -20.68 28.41 -13.98
N TYR A 176 -20.50 29.71 -13.84
CA TYR A 176 -20.93 30.45 -12.67
C TYR A 176 -21.39 31.84 -13.10
N ILE A 177 -22.25 32.44 -12.27
CA ILE A 177 -22.86 33.74 -12.56
C ILE A 177 -21.78 34.77 -12.94
N GLY A 178 -21.69 35.12 -14.23
CA GLY A 178 -20.70 36.06 -14.77
C GLY A 178 -19.45 35.45 -15.45
N GLY A 179 -19.41 34.15 -15.72
CA GLY A 179 -18.40 33.51 -16.58
C GLY A 179 -18.24 32.00 -16.34
N PHE A 180 -17.11 31.45 -16.81
CA PHE A 180 -16.81 30.03 -16.63
C PHE A 180 -15.36 29.80 -16.19
N TYR A 181 -15.09 28.65 -15.61
CA TYR A 181 -13.72 28.15 -15.43
C TYR A 181 -13.63 26.68 -15.79
N CYS A 182 -12.47 26.28 -16.28
CA CYS A 182 -12.19 24.89 -16.59
C CYS A 182 -11.60 24.20 -15.36
N SER A 183 -11.94 22.93 -15.17
CA SER A 183 -11.26 22.06 -14.23
C SER A 183 -10.94 20.73 -14.87
N CYS A 184 -9.94 20.06 -14.32
CA CYS A 184 -9.49 18.78 -14.81
C CYS A 184 -10.01 17.63 -13.94
N ARG A 185 -10.02 16.42 -14.52
CA ARG A 185 -10.26 15.18 -13.79
C ARG A 185 -9.14 14.95 -12.76
N CYS A 186 -9.42 14.14 -11.75
CA CYS A 186 -8.41 13.72 -10.78
C CYS A 186 -7.23 13.08 -11.53
N GLY A 187 -5.99 13.49 -11.23
CA GLY A 187 -4.77 13.07 -11.92
C GLY A 187 -4.28 14.00 -13.03
N PHE A 188 -5.05 15.04 -13.37
CA PHE A 188 -4.72 16.02 -14.39
C PHE A 188 -4.62 17.43 -13.80
N LEU A 189 -3.75 18.24 -14.39
CA LEU A 189 -3.50 19.61 -13.95
C LEU A 189 -3.95 20.59 -15.03
N LEU A 190 -4.64 21.65 -14.59
CA LEU A 190 -5.02 22.72 -15.49
C LEU A 190 -3.75 23.43 -15.96
N HIS A 191 -3.60 23.52 -17.28
CA HIS A 191 -2.48 24.18 -17.92
C HIS A 191 -2.56 25.71 -17.72
N SER A 192 -1.47 26.40 -18.05
CA SER A 192 -1.34 27.85 -17.86
C SER A 192 -2.31 28.70 -18.70
N ASP A 193 -2.93 28.10 -19.72
CA ASP A 193 -3.98 28.69 -20.54
C ASP A 193 -5.37 28.68 -19.87
N ASN A 194 -5.49 28.09 -18.66
CA ASN A 194 -6.74 27.90 -17.92
C ASN A 194 -7.82 27.10 -18.68
N ARG A 195 -7.46 26.33 -19.70
CA ARG A 195 -8.39 25.56 -20.55
C ARG A 195 -7.99 24.11 -20.75
N THR A 196 -6.70 23.86 -20.98
CA THR A 196 -6.15 22.56 -21.35
C THR A 196 -5.79 21.75 -20.10
N CYS A 197 -6.01 20.45 -20.11
CA CYS A 197 -5.67 19.58 -18.98
C CYS A 197 -4.44 18.73 -19.30
N LYS A 198 -3.29 19.12 -18.75
CA LYS A 198 -2.05 18.35 -18.88
C LYS A 198 -1.95 17.26 -17.82
N VAL A 199 -1.12 16.25 -18.06
CA VAL A 199 -0.77 15.23 -17.07
C VAL A 199 0.69 15.40 -16.63
N GLU A 200 0.96 15.15 -15.35
CA GLU A 200 2.34 15.02 -14.85
C GLU A 200 2.75 13.55 -14.89
N CYS A 201 3.64 13.22 -15.83
CA CYS A 201 4.03 11.84 -16.17
C CYS A 201 5.56 11.64 -16.13
N ASN A 202 6.31 12.55 -15.49
CA ASN A 202 7.78 12.61 -15.55
C ASN A 202 8.52 11.80 -14.47
N GLU A 203 7.84 10.89 -13.77
CA GLU A 203 8.44 10.14 -12.65
C GLU A 203 8.34 8.61 -12.80
N SER A 204 7.96 8.13 -13.98
CA SER A 204 7.75 6.68 -14.20
C SER A 204 9.05 5.95 -14.52
N VAL A 205 9.60 5.25 -13.52
CA VAL A 205 10.73 4.33 -13.66
C VAL A 205 10.24 2.89 -13.60
N TYR A 206 10.51 2.14 -14.66
CA TYR A 206 10.12 0.75 -14.81
C TYR A 206 11.35 -0.16 -14.62
N THR A 207 11.32 -0.99 -13.58
CA THR A 207 12.41 -1.90 -13.21
C THR A 207 12.05 -3.38 -13.40
N GLU A 208 10.83 -3.67 -13.88
CA GLU A 208 10.36 -5.03 -14.12
C GLU A 208 10.89 -5.59 -15.45
N ARG A 209 11.01 -6.91 -15.58
CA ARG A 209 11.56 -7.55 -16.80
C ARG A 209 10.66 -7.43 -18.03
N SER A 210 9.38 -7.18 -17.81
CA SER A 210 8.42 -6.93 -18.87
C SER A 210 7.35 -6.00 -18.32
N GLY A 211 6.75 -5.21 -19.19
CA GLY A 211 5.65 -4.37 -18.81
C GLY A 211 4.97 -3.76 -20.01
N GLU A 212 3.93 -3.01 -19.73
CA GLU A 212 3.16 -2.29 -20.72
C GLU A 212 3.20 -0.81 -20.39
N ILE A 213 3.44 0.01 -21.43
CA ILE A 213 3.47 1.45 -21.33
C ILE A 213 2.54 1.99 -22.40
N THR A 214 1.67 2.91 -22.01
CA THR A 214 0.72 3.56 -22.90
C THR A 214 0.83 5.07 -22.77
N SER A 215 0.39 5.78 -23.80
CA SER A 215 -0.02 7.17 -23.63
C SER A 215 -1.12 7.25 -22.56
N ALA A 216 -1.20 8.38 -21.86
CA ALA A 216 -2.25 8.59 -20.87
C ALA A 216 -3.64 8.47 -21.52
N ASP A 217 -4.56 7.82 -20.82
CA ASP A 217 -5.93 7.52 -21.25
C ASP A 217 -6.12 6.60 -22.48
N PHE A 218 -5.05 6.03 -23.06
CA PHE A 218 -5.15 5.06 -24.18
C PHE A 218 -6.18 3.95 -23.88
N PRO A 219 -7.08 3.58 -24.81
CA PRO A 219 -7.17 4.00 -26.22
C PRO A 219 -8.05 5.24 -26.47
N LYS A 220 -8.24 6.10 -25.47
CA LYS A 220 -8.89 7.41 -25.64
C LYS A 220 -7.85 8.47 -26.02
N PRO A 221 -8.29 9.65 -26.51
CA PRO A 221 -7.38 10.73 -26.87
C PRO A 221 -6.41 11.07 -25.75
N TYR A 222 -5.13 11.20 -26.10
CA TYR A 222 -4.11 11.54 -25.11
C TYR A 222 -4.21 13.01 -24.66
N PRO A 223 -3.65 13.35 -23.50
CA PRO A 223 -3.74 14.69 -22.95
C PRO A 223 -2.84 15.66 -23.71
N LYS A 224 -3.35 16.85 -23.98
CA LYS A 224 -2.64 17.93 -24.65
C LYS A 224 -1.59 18.56 -23.73
N SER A 225 -0.62 19.25 -24.34
CA SER A 225 0.41 20.06 -23.68
C SER A 225 1.16 19.30 -22.57
N SER A 226 1.48 18.04 -22.85
CA SER A 226 2.07 17.12 -21.90
C SER A 226 3.42 16.61 -22.42
N ASP A 227 4.43 16.72 -21.57
CA ASP A 227 5.74 16.11 -21.78
C ASP A 227 5.85 14.90 -20.85
N CYS A 228 5.76 13.69 -21.40
CA CYS A 228 5.85 12.45 -20.65
C CYS A 228 7.17 11.74 -20.88
N THR A 229 7.93 11.57 -19.79
CA THR A 229 9.16 10.77 -19.79
C THR A 229 8.97 9.45 -19.05
N TYR A 230 9.16 8.35 -19.78
CA TYR A 230 9.16 7.00 -19.23
C TYR A 230 10.58 6.43 -19.29
N ARG A 231 11.08 5.93 -18.15
CA ARG A 231 12.43 5.35 -18.06
C ARG A 231 12.34 3.88 -17.72
N ILE A 232 12.80 3.01 -18.61
CA ILE A 232 12.97 1.59 -18.32
C ILE A 232 14.43 1.38 -17.92
N GLU A 233 14.67 0.90 -16.71
CA GLU A 233 16.00 0.72 -16.14
C GLU A 233 16.13 -0.66 -15.51
N LEU A 234 16.88 -1.52 -16.18
CA LEU A 234 17.19 -2.87 -15.74
C LEU A 234 18.67 -3.00 -15.37
N GLU A 235 18.97 -4.05 -14.63
CA GLU A 235 20.34 -4.40 -14.27
C GLU A 235 21.20 -4.63 -15.52
N GLU A 236 22.48 -4.27 -15.40
CA GLU A 236 23.45 -4.44 -16.48
C GLU A 236 23.57 -5.92 -16.87
N GLY A 237 23.35 -6.22 -18.15
CA GLY A 237 23.31 -7.60 -18.67
C GLY A 237 21.97 -7.96 -19.33
N PHE A 238 20.91 -7.23 -19.02
CA PHE A 238 19.66 -7.28 -19.78
C PHE A 238 19.71 -6.42 -21.04
N GLN A 239 18.93 -6.79 -22.05
CA GLN A 239 18.70 -6.04 -23.26
C GLN A 239 17.19 -5.85 -23.45
N ILE A 240 16.75 -4.60 -23.56
CA ILE A 240 15.33 -4.28 -23.67
C ILE A 240 14.91 -4.33 -25.14
N THR A 241 13.79 -4.98 -25.39
CA THR A 241 13.09 -4.98 -26.67
C THR A 241 11.72 -4.34 -26.48
N LEU A 242 11.41 -3.34 -27.29
CA LEU A 242 10.11 -2.68 -27.32
C LEU A 242 9.28 -3.27 -28.47
N GLU A 243 7.99 -3.45 -28.24
CA GLU A 243 7.03 -3.96 -29.21
C GLU A 243 5.78 -3.08 -29.15
N PHE A 244 5.68 -2.17 -30.13
CA PHE A 244 4.53 -1.28 -30.26
C PHE A 244 3.33 -2.05 -30.79
N ASP A 245 2.15 -1.75 -30.23
CA ASP A 245 0.88 -2.24 -30.72
C ASP A 245 0.60 -1.69 -32.13
N ASP A 246 -0.22 -2.39 -32.90
CA ASP A 246 -0.65 -1.95 -34.23
C ASP A 246 -1.56 -0.72 -34.13
N THR A 247 -2.25 -0.53 -32.99
CA THR A 247 -3.03 0.67 -32.69
C THR A 247 -2.12 1.82 -32.28
N PHE A 248 -1.75 2.64 -33.27
CA PHE A 248 -0.85 3.77 -33.14
C PHE A 248 -1.43 4.97 -33.88
N ASP A 249 -1.63 6.08 -33.17
CA ASP A 249 -2.25 7.29 -33.70
C ASP A 249 -1.70 8.51 -32.94
N ILE A 250 -0.76 9.23 -33.56
CA ILE A 250 -0.13 10.43 -33.02
C ILE A 250 -0.21 11.52 -34.10
N GLU A 251 -0.52 12.76 -33.72
CA GLU A 251 -0.67 13.86 -34.68
C GLU A 251 0.57 14.05 -35.56
N ASP A 252 0.37 14.12 -36.88
CA ASP A 252 1.43 14.24 -37.88
C ASP A 252 1.25 15.45 -38.81
N HIS A 253 2.22 15.64 -39.71
CA HIS A 253 2.13 16.65 -40.75
C HIS A 253 2.62 16.09 -42.09
N PRO A 254 1.93 16.37 -43.22
CA PRO A 254 2.23 15.74 -44.50
C PRO A 254 3.60 16.12 -45.09
N GLU A 255 4.14 17.28 -44.74
CA GLU A 255 5.40 17.81 -45.33
C GLU A 255 6.60 17.82 -44.37
N VAL A 256 6.35 17.75 -43.05
CA VAL A 256 7.37 17.89 -42.01
C VAL A 256 7.25 16.70 -41.08
N THR A 257 8.37 16.04 -40.77
CA THR A 257 8.36 14.88 -39.90
C THR A 257 8.07 15.29 -38.46
N CYS A 258 6.90 14.91 -37.95
CA CYS A 258 6.45 15.05 -36.56
C CYS A 258 6.69 16.43 -35.92
N PRO A 259 6.13 17.52 -36.49
CA PRO A 259 6.33 18.87 -35.96
C PRO A 259 5.43 19.20 -34.77
N TYR A 260 4.31 18.49 -34.60
CA TYR A 260 3.33 18.68 -33.55
C TYR A 260 3.64 17.71 -32.40
N ASP A 261 3.25 16.45 -32.58
CA ASP A 261 3.38 15.43 -31.56
C ASP A 261 4.37 14.36 -31.99
N PHE A 262 5.10 13.81 -31.02
CA PHE A 262 6.07 12.75 -31.32
C PHE A 262 6.41 11.90 -30.12
N ILE A 263 6.80 10.65 -30.43
CA ILE A 263 7.52 9.79 -29.50
C ILE A 263 8.98 9.61 -29.95
N LYS A 264 9.92 9.88 -29.03
CA LYS A 264 11.36 9.70 -29.21
C LYS A 264 11.89 8.70 -28.19
N ILE A 265 12.73 7.78 -28.62
CA ILE A 265 13.29 6.73 -27.77
C ILE A 265 14.80 6.85 -27.80
N ASN A 266 15.43 7.00 -26.62
CA ASN A 266 16.87 6.99 -26.43
C ASN A 266 17.27 5.74 -25.66
N ALA A 267 18.16 4.93 -26.21
CA ALA A 267 18.66 3.71 -25.59
C ALA A 267 20.18 3.67 -25.65
N GLY A 268 20.83 4.14 -24.59
CA GLY A 268 22.29 4.34 -24.57
C GLY A 268 22.74 5.31 -25.65
N ASP A 269 23.61 4.86 -26.56
CA ASP A 269 24.14 5.67 -27.67
C ASP A 269 23.23 5.69 -28.92
N LYS A 270 22.07 5.01 -28.89
CA LYS A 270 21.14 4.93 -30.02
C LYS A 270 19.89 5.75 -29.77
N ASP A 271 19.51 6.55 -30.76
CA ASP A 271 18.23 7.25 -30.80
C ASP A 271 17.32 6.62 -31.87
N PHE A 272 16.05 6.45 -31.55
CA PHE A 272 14.99 6.01 -32.45
C PHE A 272 13.87 7.06 -32.48
N GLY A 273 13.28 7.27 -33.66
CA GLY A 273 12.26 8.30 -33.90
C GLY A 273 12.86 9.64 -34.33
N PRO A 274 12.07 10.74 -34.27
CA PRO A 274 10.69 10.81 -33.77
C PRO A 274 9.71 9.97 -34.60
N PHE A 275 8.71 9.39 -33.95
CA PHE A 275 7.60 8.68 -34.59
C PHE A 275 6.28 9.41 -34.34
N CYS A 276 5.44 9.49 -35.38
CA CYS A 276 4.10 10.07 -35.38
C CYS A 276 3.28 9.47 -36.54
N GLY A 277 2.01 9.81 -36.65
CA GLY A 277 1.07 9.32 -37.66
C GLY A 277 0.36 8.04 -37.24
N GLU A 278 -0.23 7.34 -38.21
CA GLU A 278 -1.01 6.11 -37.98
C GLU A 278 -0.16 4.82 -38.08
N GLN A 279 1.12 4.92 -38.49
CA GLN A 279 1.96 3.75 -38.72
C GLN A 279 2.84 3.44 -37.51
N SER A 280 2.54 2.32 -36.84
CA SER A 280 3.33 1.80 -35.72
C SER A 280 4.78 1.48 -36.15
N PRO A 281 5.80 1.83 -35.34
CA PRO A 281 7.19 1.47 -35.58
C PRO A 281 7.47 -0.03 -35.35
N GLY A 282 6.51 -0.77 -34.79
CA GLY A 282 6.62 -2.21 -34.54
C GLY A 282 7.68 -2.57 -33.51
N LYS A 283 8.47 -3.61 -33.80
CA LYS A 283 9.45 -4.17 -32.85
C LYS A 283 10.80 -3.48 -32.94
N ILE A 284 11.28 -2.92 -31.83
CA ILE A 284 12.57 -2.23 -31.71
C ILE A 284 13.48 -2.97 -30.73
N GLN A 285 14.58 -3.52 -31.23
CA GLN A 285 15.65 -4.08 -30.40
C GLN A 285 16.64 -2.97 -30.00
N THR A 286 16.60 -2.57 -28.74
CA THR A 286 17.40 -1.43 -28.27
C THR A 286 18.87 -1.81 -28.09
N GLY A 287 19.12 -3.02 -27.55
CA GLY A 287 20.47 -3.49 -27.19
C GLY A 287 21.04 -2.81 -25.94
N SER A 288 20.20 -2.15 -25.14
CA SER A 288 20.56 -1.46 -23.90
C SER A 288 19.71 -2.00 -22.73
N ASN A 289 20.25 -1.93 -21.51
CA ASN A 289 19.51 -2.17 -20.27
C ASN A 289 18.79 -0.91 -19.75
N ILE A 290 19.03 0.24 -20.39
CA ILE A 290 18.39 1.53 -20.07
C ILE A 290 17.77 2.11 -21.34
N VAL A 291 16.48 2.46 -21.25
CA VAL A 291 15.71 3.07 -22.33
C VAL A 291 14.91 4.24 -21.78
N ASN A 292 15.09 5.43 -22.34
CA ASN A 292 14.30 6.62 -22.06
C ASN A 292 13.35 6.88 -23.23
N ILE A 293 12.06 6.99 -22.94
CA ILE A 293 11.00 7.27 -23.90
C ILE A 293 10.44 8.65 -23.56
N LEU A 294 10.46 9.55 -24.53
CA LEU A 294 9.87 10.88 -24.45
C LEU A 294 8.66 10.91 -25.39
N PHE A 295 7.49 11.19 -24.85
CA PHE A 295 6.30 11.51 -25.62
C PHE A 295 5.93 12.98 -25.39
N HIS A 296 5.83 13.74 -26.47
CA HIS A 296 5.48 15.15 -26.48
C HIS A 296 4.14 15.34 -27.18
N SER A 297 3.23 16.07 -26.54
CA SER A 297 1.97 16.55 -27.12
C SER A 297 1.83 18.07 -27.06
N ASP A 298 1.33 18.66 -28.13
CA ASP A 298 1.06 20.09 -28.24
C ASP A 298 -0.35 20.46 -27.69
N SER A 299 -0.81 21.70 -27.92
CA SER A 299 -2.10 22.18 -27.39
C SER A 299 -3.34 21.73 -28.18
N THR A 300 -3.17 20.89 -29.20
CA THR A 300 -4.20 20.50 -30.17
C THR A 300 -4.25 18.97 -30.35
N GLY A 301 -5.15 18.49 -31.22
CA GLY A 301 -5.30 17.05 -31.50
C GLY A 301 -6.32 16.31 -30.62
N GLU A 302 -6.89 15.23 -31.17
CA GLU A 302 -7.72 14.24 -30.44
C GLU A 302 -7.28 12.80 -30.76
N ASN A 303 -6.00 12.62 -31.13
CA ASN A 303 -5.45 11.34 -31.54
C ASN A 303 -5.40 10.35 -30.37
N LEU A 304 -5.60 9.07 -30.67
CA LEU A 304 -5.81 8.01 -29.67
C LEU A 304 -4.53 7.63 -28.90
N GLY A 305 -3.36 7.94 -29.46
CA GLY A 305 -2.06 7.72 -28.85
C GLY A 305 -1.44 6.37 -29.20
N TRP A 306 -0.73 5.79 -28.25
CA TRP A 306 0.09 4.61 -28.49
C TRP A 306 0.11 3.68 -27.28
N LYS A 307 0.37 2.42 -27.58
CA LYS A 307 0.64 1.36 -26.60
C LYS A 307 1.86 0.58 -27.03
N LEU A 308 2.73 0.27 -26.08
CA LEU A 308 3.84 -0.64 -26.30
C LEU A 308 3.96 -1.61 -25.12
N THR A 309 4.45 -2.79 -25.44
CA THR A 309 4.95 -3.73 -24.43
C THR A 309 6.46 -3.78 -24.55
N TYR A 310 7.15 -3.91 -23.42
CA TYR A 310 8.58 -4.13 -23.41
C TYR A 310 8.89 -5.47 -22.76
N THR A 311 9.93 -6.12 -23.26
CA THR A 311 10.46 -7.36 -22.71
C THR A 311 11.97 -7.28 -22.63
N SER A 312 12.53 -7.83 -21.56
CA SER A 312 13.97 -7.95 -21.38
C SER A 312 14.42 -9.32 -21.85
N THR A 313 15.44 -9.36 -22.71
CA THR A 313 16.21 -10.57 -22.97
C THR A 313 17.55 -10.49 -22.23
N GLY A 314 18.13 -11.64 -21.93
CA GLY A 314 19.45 -11.74 -21.31
C GLY A 314 20.26 -12.83 -21.98
N SER A 315 21.52 -12.98 -21.58
CA SER A 315 22.35 -14.10 -22.01
C SER A 315 21.67 -15.42 -21.64
N GLU A 316 21.48 -16.29 -22.62
CA GLU A 316 20.91 -17.62 -22.38
C GLU A 316 21.95 -18.55 -21.76
N CYS A 317 21.57 -19.21 -20.68
CA CYS A 317 22.39 -20.25 -20.06
C CYS A 317 22.13 -21.61 -20.70
N SER A 318 23.18 -22.43 -20.76
CA SER A 318 23.07 -23.79 -21.31
C SER A 318 22.04 -24.62 -20.51
N PRO A 319 21.16 -25.39 -21.17
CA PRO A 319 20.17 -26.23 -20.50
C PRO A 319 20.85 -27.21 -19.52
N LEU A 320 20.33 -27.30 -18.30
CA LEU A 320 20.82 -28.23 -17.30
C LEU A 320 20.00 -29.51 -17.28
N ALA A 321 20.70 -30.63 -17.14
CA ALA A 321 20.07 -31.90 -16.81
C ALA A 321 19.97 -32.03 -15.29
N ALA A 322 18.84 -32.52 -14.80
CA ALA A 322 18.68 -32.84 -13.40
C ALA A 322 19.73 -33.90 -12.99
N PRO A 323 20.35 -33.77 -11.80
CA PRO A 323 21.26 -34.80 -11.30
C PRO A 323 20.51 -36.13 -11.15
N LEU A 324 21.23 -37.25 -11.28
CA LEU A 324 20.64 -38.57 -11.10
C LEU A 324 20.07 -38.70 -9.68
N ASN A 325 18.79 -39.07 -9.57
CA ASN A 325 18.02 -39.06 -8.32
C ASN A 325 17.83 -37.67 -7.71
N GLY A 326 17.63 -36.65 -8.56
CA GLY A 326 17.25 -35.32 -8.14
C GLY A 326 16.41 -34.58 -9.16
N HIS A 327 15.98 -33.39 -8.78
CA HIS A 327 15.02 -32.56 -9.51
C HIS A 327 15.52 -31.11 -9.60
N LEU A 328 15.11 -30.44 -10.68
CA LEU A 328 15.34 -29.02 -10.92
C LEU A 328 14.00 -28.31 -10.89
N GLU A 329 13.89 -27.23 -10.12
CA GLU A 329 12.70 -26.39 -10.08
C GLU A 329 13.09 -24.89 -10.14
N PRO A 330 12.52 -24.10 -11.05
CA PRO A 330 11.54 -24.48 -12.07
C PRO A 330 12.22 -25.18 -13.25
N LEU A 331 11.55 -26.17 -13.86
CA LEU A 331 12.01 -26.78 -15.10
C LEU A 331 11.52 -25.95 -16.29
N GLN A 332 12.44 -25.28 -16.97
CA GLN A 332 12.16 -24.42 -18.12
C GLN A 332 12.95 -24.90 -19.34
N SER A 333 12.45 -24.59 -20.54
CA SER A 333 13.12 -24.93 -21.80
C SER A 333 14.29 -23.99 -22.11
N ASN A 334 14.26 -22.77 -21.57
CA ASN A 334 15.27 -21.75 -21.73
C ASN A 334 15.43 -20.99 -20.41
N TYR A 335 16.67 -20.71 -20.02
CA TYR A 335 17.01 -19.92 -18.84
C TYR A 335 17.85 -18.73 -19.27
N ILE A 336 17.47 -17.53 -18.85
CA ILE A 336 18.16 -16.29 -19.17
C ILE A 336 18.82 -15.69 -17.93
N PHE A 337 19.71 -14.72 -18.15
CA PHE A 337 20.38 -13.98 -17.07
C PHE A 337 19.46 -13.64 -15.88
N LYS A 338 19.95 -13.90 -14.65
CA LYS A 338 19.27 -13.81 -13.34
C LYS A 338 18.16 -14.85 -13.08
N ASP A 339 17.96 -15.83 -13.97
CA ASP A 339 17.09 -16.97 -13.64
C ASP A 339 17.77 -17.87 -12.61
N HIS A 340 16.97 -18.38 -11.68
CA HIS A 340 17.42 -19.25 -10.61
C HIS A 340 16.82 -20.63 -10.76
N ILE A 341 17.62 -21.65 -10.46
CA ILE A 341 17.15 -23.03 -10.36
C ILE A 341 17.51 -23.53 -8.98
N THR A 342 16.51 -24.10 -8.32
CA THR A 342 16.69 -24.86 -7.08
C THR A 342 16.84 -26.33 -7.42
N LEU A 343 17.94 -26.91 -6.99
CA LEU A 343 18.18 -28.35 -7.05
C LEU A 343 17.76 -29.01 -5.74
N THR A 344 17.11 -30.16 -5.85
CA THR A 344 16.75 -31.04 -4.73
C THR A 344 17.03 -32.49 -5.11
N CYS A 345 17.21 -33.38 -4.13
CA CYS A 345 17.35 -34.82 -4.36
C CYS A 345 16.08 -35.59 -4.02
N ASP A 346 15.98 -36.78 -4.60
CA ASP A 346 14.96 -37.76 -4.27
C ASP A 346 15.08 -38.20 -2.79
N PRO A 347 13.98 -38.64 -2.17
CA PRO A 347 14.00 -39.24 -0.84
C PRO A 347 15.10 -40.29 -0.67
N GLY A 348 15.92 -40.15 0.37
CA GLY A 348 17.06 -41.04 0.64
C GLY A 348 18.38 -40.66 -0.04
N TYR A 349 18.40 -39.52 -0.73
CA TYR A 349 19.61 -38.91 -1.30
C TYR A 349 19.84 -37.51 -0.74
N SER A 350 21.10 -37.09 -0.68
CA SER A 350 21.49 -35.75 -0.27
C SER A 350 22.39 -35.09 -1.30
N LEU A 351 22.23 -33.77 -1.48
CA LEU A 351 23.05 -32.99 -2.41
C LEU A 351 24.42 -32.81 -1.79
N ARG A 352 25.46 -33.20 -2.52
CA ARG A 352 26.84 -33.00 -2.09
C ARG A 352 27.64 -32.26 -3.15
N GLN A 353 28.36 -31.24 -2.69
CA GLN A 353 29.36 -30.51 -3.46
C GLN A 353 30.68 -30.52 -2.70
N GLY A 354 31.63 -31.35 -3.15
CA GLY A 354 32.81 -31.69 -2.36
C GLY A 354 32.43 -32.41 -1.06
N ASP A 355 32.93 -31.93 0.08
CA ASP A 355 32.65 -32.48 1.42
C ASP A 355 31.42 -31.85 2.11
N LYS A 356 30.74 -30.90 1.45
CA LYS A 356 29.58 -30.20 2.01
C LYS A 356 28.28 -30.84 1.52
N GLU A 357 27.33 -30.97 2.44
CA GLU A 357 26.00 -31.55 2.22
C GLU A 357 24.94 -30.46 2.34
N PHE A 358 23.97 -30.47 1.43
CA PHE A 358 22.90 -29.48 1.33
C PHE A 358 21.54 -30.18 1.17
N GLU A 359 20.49 -29.61 1.76
CA GLU A 359 19.10 -30.10 1.56
C GLU A 359 18.56 -29.63 0.20
N HIS A 360 18.92 -28.42 -0.21
CA HIS A 360 18.67 -27.86 -1.53
C HIS A 360 19.87 -26.99 -1.94
N TYR A 361 20.04 -26.75 -3.24
CA TYR A 361 21.13 -25.91 -3.74
C TYR A 361 20.61 -24.99 -4.83
N GLN A 362 20.85 -23.68 -4.71
CA GLN A 362 20.38 -22.69 -5.67
C GLN A 362 21.54 -22.25 -6.58
N ILE A 363 21.30 -22.28 -7.88
CA ILE A 363 22.21 -21.76 -8.90
C ILE A 363 21.52 -20.68 -9.71
N GLU A 364 22.31 -19.75 -10.24
CA GLU A 364 21.86 -18.55 -10.94
C GLU A 364 22.49 -18.49 -12.33
N CYS A 365 21.71 -18.10 -13.34
CA CYS A 365 22.23 -17.82 -14.67
C CYS A 365 22.92 -16.45 -14.70
N GLN A 366 24.21 -16.42 -14.99
CA GLN A 366 25.06 -15.22 -14.96
C GLN A 366 25.09 -14.49 -16.30
N ARG A 367 25.61 -13.26 -16.28
CA ARG A 367 25.62 -12.35 -17.44
C ARG A 367 26.41 -12.89 -18.63
N ASP A 368 27.34 -13.82 -18.42
CA ASP A 368 28.13 -14.45 -19.48
C ASP A 368 27.47 -15.69 -20.09
N GLY A 369 26.22 -15.99 -19.69
CA GLY A 369 25.49 -17.19 -20.15
C GLY A 369 25.97 -18.48 -19.48
N LYS A 370 26.66 -18.38 -18.33
CA LYS A 370 27.05 -19.54 -17.51
C LYS A 370 26.30 -19.57 -16.20
N TRP A 371 26.20 -20.76 -15.63
CA TRP A 371 25.65 -20.97 -14.29
C TRP A 371 26.66 -20.57 -13.22
N SER A 372 26.17 -20.01 -12.11
CA SER A 372 26.99 -19.58 -10.97
C SER A 372 27.77 -20.71 -10.29
N SER A 373 27.31 -21.95 -10.46
CA SER A 373 27.97 -23.15 -9.99
C SER A 373 27.60 -24.36 -10.85
N ASP A 374 28.47 -25.36 -10.87
CA ASP A 374 28.17 -26.69 -11.41
C ASP A 374 27.07 -27.38 -10.60
N VAL A 375 26.29 -28.24 -11.27
CA VAL A 375 25.22 -29.04 -10.66
C VAL A 375 25.81 -30.01 -9.62
N PRO A 376 25.45 -29.88 -8.33
CA PRO A 376 25.85 -30.84 -7.30
C PRO A 376 25.26 -32.24 -7.53
N LEU A 377 25.92 -33.26 -6.98
CA LEU A 377 25.52 -34.65 -7.14
C LEU A 377 24.63 -35.10 -5.98
N CYS A 378 23.55 -35.82 -6.31
CA CYS A 378 22.77 -36.55 -5.34
C CYS A 378 23.48 -37.86 -4.99
N LYS A 379 23.91 -37.98 -3.73
CA LYS A 379 24.48 -39.22 -3.19
C LYS A 379 23.50 -39.85 -2.22
N MET A 380 23.43 -41.18 -2.20
CA MET A 380 22.61 -41.88 -1.22
C MET A 380 23.05 -41.48 0.19
N VAL A 381 22.08 -41.25 1.06
CA VAL A 381 22.30 -40.97 2.48
C VAL A 381 23.00 -42.18 3.10
N ASP A 382 24.01 -41.94 3.92
CA ASP A 382 24.77 -42.97 4.63
C ASP A 382 24.51 -42.85 6.13
N CYS A 383 23.97 -43.90 6.75
CA CYS A 383 23.68 -43.92 8.17
C CYS A 383 24.93 -44.17 9.03
N GLY A 384 26.08 -44.38 8.40
CA GLY A 384 27.35 -44.55 9.07
C GLY A 384 27.53 -45.94 9.72
N PRO A 385 28.74 -46.19 10.25
CA PRO A 385 29.07 -47.45 10.88
C PRO A 385 28.32 -47.63 12.21
N VAL A 386 28.00 -48.87 12.53
CA VAL A 386 27.32 -49.27 13.77
C VAL A 386 28.37 -49.70 14.81
N ASP A 387 28.14 -49.39 16.10
CA ASP A 387 29.06 -49.78 17.17
C ASP A 387 29.07 -51.30 17.39
N VAL A 388 30.17 -51.93 16.99
CA VAL A 388 30.41 -53.38 17.10
C VAL A 388 31.13 -53.80 18.39
N VAL A 389 31.53 -52.84 19.22
CA VAL A 389 32.31 -53.10 20.44
C VAL A 389 31.39 -53.61 21.55
N LEU A 390 30.22 -52.98 21.73
CA LEU A 390 29.25 -53.28 22.80
C LEU A 390 27.98 -53.97 22.27
N GLY A 391 27.80 -54.02 20.94
CA GLY A 391 26.71 -54.72 20.27
C GLY A 391 27.19 -55.81 19.30
N GLU A 392 26.26 -56.63 18.83
CA GLU A 392 26.40 -57.55 17.70
C GLU A 392 25.59 -56.99 16.53
N VAL A 393 26.20 -56.89 15.35
CA VAL A 393 25.56 -56.41 14.13
C VAL A 393 25.67 -57.46 13.02
N ILE A 394 24.55 -57.74 12.36
CA ILE A 394 24.49 -58.59 11.18
C ILE A 394 23.95 -57.75 10.03
N PHE A 395 24.77 -57.51 9.00
CA PHE A 395 24.33 -56.83 7.78
C PHE A 395 23.54 -57.81 6.91
N GLU A 396 22.26 -57.52 6.69
CA GLU A 396 21.43 -58.28 5.75
C GLU A 396 21.71 -57.84 4.30
N SER A 397 22.22 -56.62 4.12
CA SER A 397 22.54 -56.05 2.81
C SER A 397 23.96 -56.44 2.37
N SER A 398 24.15 -56.59 1.07
CA SER A 398 25.44 -57.02 0.50
C SER A 398 26.56 -56.04 0.82
N GLY A 399 27.75 -56.58 1.11
CA GLY A 399 28.98 -55.79 1.26
C GLY A 399 29.06 -54.91 2.52
N ASN A 400 28.31 -55.23 3.58
CA ASN A 400 28.23 -54.43 4.81
C ASN A 400 27.83 -52.96 4.54
N SER A 401 26.93 -52.77 3.60
CA SER A 401 26.44 -51.44 3.19
C SER A 401 25.70 -50.73 4.33
N THR A 402 25.99 -49.43 4.48
CA THR A 402 25.35 -48.52 5.46
C THR A 402 24.50 -47.44 4.78
N VAL A 403 24.37 -47.48 3.45
CA VAL A 403 23.61 -46.48 2.69
C VAL A 403 22.10 -46.71 2.74
N PHE A 404 21.32 -45.70 2.36
CA PHE A 404 19.87 -45.67 2.38
C PHE A 404 19.22 -46.97 1.86
N GLY A 405 18.28 -47.50 2.64
CA GLY A 405 17.60 -48.77 2.36
C GLY A 405 18.37 -50.03 2.79
N SER A 406 19.62 -49.92 3.24
CA SER A 406 20.36 -51.04 3.81
C SER A 406 19.71 -51.50 5.11
N ARG A 407 19.76 -52.80 5.39
CA ARG A 407 19.19 -53.44 6.59
C ARG A 407 20.26 -54.13 7.43
N ILE A 408 20.14 -53.96 8.74
CA ILE A 408 20.96 -54.61 9.75
C ILE A 408 20.07 -55.24 10.82
N GLN A 409 20.55 -56.31 11.42
CA GLN A 409 20.06 -56.77 12.72
C GLN A 409 21.07 -56.33 13.76
N TYR A 410 20.60 -55.69 14.83
CA TYR A 410 21.46 -55.18 15.89
C TYR A 410 20.93 -55.57 17.26
N SER A 411 21.82 -56.08 18.11
CA SER A 411 21.52 -56.45 19.49
C SER A 411 22.65 -56.07 20.44
N CYS A 412 22.32 -55.63 21.66
CA CYS A 412 23.33 -55.48 22.71
C CYS A 412 23.66 -56.85 23.31
N ARG A 413 24.94 -57.16 23.54
CA ARG A 413 25.41 -58.51 23.93
C ARG A 413 24.78 -59.07 25.22
N ASP A 414 24.37 -58.20 26.14
CA ASP A 414 23.88 -58.57 27.47
C ASP A 414 22.36 -58.35 27.67
N SER A 415 21.58 -58.07 26.61
CA SER A 415 20.11 -57.98 26.65
C SER A 415 19.43 -59.15 25.93
N PRO A 416 18.35 -59.73 26.48
CA PRO A 416 17.68 -60.88 25.90
C PRO A 416 17.05 -60.51 24.55
N GLN A 417 17.24 -61.41 23.58
CA GLN A 417 16.86 -61.35 22.17
C GLN A 417 15.63 -60.50 21.85
N VAL A 418 15.88 -59.32 21.28
CA VAL A 418 14.96 -58.72 20.33
C VAL A 418 15.72 -58.61 19.02
N ASN A 419 15.38 -59.48 18.06
CA ASN A 419 15.90 -59.40 16.69
C ASN A 419 15.26 -58.19 16.00
N ASN A 420 15.67 -56.99 16.39
CA ASN A 420 15.19 -55.77 15.77
C ASN A 420 15.99 -55.54 14.48
N THR A 421 15.30 -55.64 13.35
CA THR A 421 15.82 -55.21 12.07
C THR A 421 15.72 -53.70 11.98
N TYR A 422 16.84 -53.04 11.72
CA TYR A 422 16.93 -51.61 11.47
C TYR A 422 17.24 -51.37 10.00
N THR A 423 16.57 -50.38 9.42
CA THR A 423 16.79 -49.94 8.05
C THR A 423 17.43 -48.56 8.07
N CYS A 424 18.42 -48.32 7.22
CA CYS A 424 18.99 -46.99 7.04
C CYS A 424 17.95 -46.08 6.39
N HIS A 425 17.45 -45.14 7.19
CA HIS A 425 16.38 -44.24 6.83
C HIS A 425 16.93 -42.99 6.12
N GLN A 426 16.06 -42.26 5.41
CA GLN A 426 16.44 -41.07 4.64
C GLN A 426 16.98 -39.91 5.50
N SER A 427 16.77 -39.95 6.83
CA SER A 427 17.33 -38.99 7.78
C SER A 427 18.81 -39.25 8.10
N GLY A 428 19.39 -40.35 7.62
CA GLY A 428 20.74 -40.77 8.01
C GLY A 428 20.80 -41.50 9.34
N GLU A 429 19.66 -41.95 9.85
CA GLU A 429 19.57 -42.73 11.08
C GLU A 429 19.12 -44.16 10.80
N TRP A 430 19.57 -45.09 11.63
CA TRP A 430 19.11 -46.48 11.64
C TRP A 430 17.79 -46.57 12.42
N VAL A 431 16.72 -46.99 11.77
CA VAL A 431 15.36 -46.98 12.34
C VAL A 431 14.68 -48.35 12.15
N SER A 432 13.97 -48.83 13.17
CA SER A 432 13.18 -50.07 13.10
C SER A 432 11.83 -49.87 12.39
N GLU A 433 11.10 -50.97 12.15
CA GLU A 433 9.73 -50.90 11.57
C GLU A 433 8.76 -50.06 12.41
N ASP A 434 8.94 -50.03 13.74
CA ASP A 434 8.11 -49.26 14.66
C ASP A 434 8.55 -47.79 14.79
N GLY A 435 9.53 -47.35 13.99
CA GLY A 435 10.06 -45.99 14.02
C GLY A 435 11.05 -45.72 15.16
N THR A 436 11.50 -46.76 15.89
CA THR A 436 12.44 -46.59 17.00
C THR A 436 13.88 -46.46 16.47
N PRO A 437 14.66 -45.45 16.92
CA PRO A 437 16.05 -45.31 16.51
C PRO A 437 16.92 -46.41 17.12
N LEU A 438 18.07 -46.67 16.50
CA LEU A 438 19.05 -47.66 16.95
C LEU A 438 19.53 -47.37 18.39
N PRO A 439 19.46 -48.35 19.32
CA PRO A 439 19.84 -48.15 20.71
C PRO A 439 21.36 -48.07 20.90
N THR A 440 21.83 -47.22 21.81
CA THR A 440 23.24 -47.18 22.25
C THR A 440 23.43 -48.14 23.42
N CYS A 441 24.33 -49.12 23.29
CA CYS A 441 24.64 -50.03 24.40
C CYS A 441 25.57 -49.34 25.40
N LEU A 442 25.18 -49.26 26.69
CA LEU A 442 25.99 -48.69 27.76
C LEU A 442 26.57 -49.82 28.65
N PRO A 443 27.85 -49.74 29.07
CA PRO A 443 28.42 -50.68 30.03
C PRO A 443 27.93 -50.33 31.45
N GLY A 444 26.85 -50.97 31.94
CA GLY A 444 26.37 -50.74 33.31
C GLY A 444 25.10 -51.43 33.81
N ASP A 445 24.32 -52.14 32.99
CA ASP A 445 22.98 -52.63 33.41
C ASP A 445 22.98 -53.96 34.21
N PHE A 446 23.88 -54.13 35.18
CA PHE A 446 23.94 -55.37 36.00
C PHE A 446 23.78 -55.21 37.53
N GLU A 447 23.25 -54.09 38.03
CA GLU A 447 23.10 -53.93 39.50
C GLU A 447 21.67 -53.65 40.01
N ARG A 448 20.62 -54.01 39.27
CA ARG A 448 19.23 -53.79 39.74
C ARG A 448 18.30 -55.00 39.73
N THR A 449 18.81 -56.20 40.01
CA THR A 449 17.98 -57.43 40.09
C THR A 449 18.14 -58.26 41.37
N LEU A 450 18.78 -57.75 42.43
CA LEU A 450 18.88 -58.45 43.71
C LEU A 450 18.58 -57.53 44.90
N SER A 451 17.33 -57.07 45.01
CA SER A 451 16.72 -56.60 46.27
C SER A 451 15.23 -56.30 46.05
N ALA A 452 14.43 -57.34 45.83
CA ALA A 452 12.98 -57.24 45.97
C ALA A 452 12.62 -57.41 47.45
N ASN A 453 12.37 -56.30 48.14
CA ASN A 453 11.67 -56.29 49.41
C ASN A 453 10.37 -55.49 49.20
N PRO A 454 9.18 -56.12 49.28
CA PRO A 454 7.93 -55.47 48.96
C PRO A 454 7.37 -54.82 50.22
N ASP A 455 7.87 -53.65 50.59
CA ASP A 455 7.14 -52.69 51.44
C ASP A 455 7.98 -51.42 51.63
N SER A 456 7.75 -50.44 50.76
CA SER A 456 7.80 -49.01 51.09
C SER A 456 7.48 -48.22 49.83
N GLN A 457 6.24 -47.73 49.78
CA GLN A 457 5.85 -46.66 48.88
C GLN A 457 6.60 -45.38 49.25
N LEU A 458 7.49 -44.91 48.37
CA LEU A 458 7.56 -43.50 47.98
C LEU A 458 8.36 -43.38 46.68
N PRO A 459 7.81 -42.80 45.59
CA PRO A 459 8.62 -42.47 44.43
C PRO A 459 9.50 -41.25 44.77
N THR A 460 10.79 -41.50 45.00
CA THR A 460 11.81 -40.44 44.87
C THR A 460 11.85 -39.99 43.39
N PRO A 461 11.82 -38.68 43.10
CA PRO A 461 11.91 -38.20 41.74
C PRO A 461 13.24 -38.63 41.12
N LEU A 462 13.17 -39.16 39.91
CA LEU A 462 14.31 -39.36 39.04
C LEU A 462 15.08 -38.03 38.97
N ALA A 463 16.37 -38.07 39.28
CA ALA A 463 17.25 -36.91 39.18
C ALA A 463 17.13 -36.32 37.76
N SER A 464 16.60 -35.10 37.68
CA SER A 464 16.59 -34.30 36.46
C SER A 464 18.02 -34.07 36.01
N THR A 465 18.42 -34.66 34.90
CA THR A 465 19.43 -34.03 34.05
C THR A 465 18.96 -32.59 33.77
N PRO A 466 19.83 -31.58 33.89
CA PRO A 466 19.41 -30.21 33.63
C PRO A 466 18.85 -30.12 32.20
N LEU A 467 17.58 -29.73 32.06
CA LEU A 467 16.98 -29.53 30.74
C LEU A 467 17.77 -28.44 30.03
N ALA A 468 18.51 -28.84 29.00
CA ALA A 468 19.35 -27.95 28.24
C ALA A 468 18.56 -27.32 27.07
N CYS A 469 19.01 -26.14 26.61
CA CYS A 469 18.30 -25.38 25.58
C CYS A 469 18.28 -26.10 24.21
N GLY A 470 17.34 -25.72 23.34
CA GLY A 470 17.33 -26.13 21.94
C GLY A 470 17.00 -27.61 21.72
N GLU A 471 16.39 -28.27 22.70
CA GLU A 471 15.89 -29.65 22.59
C GLU A 471 14.39 -29.65 22.33
N GLN A 472 14.00 -30.23 21.20
CA GLN A 472 12.61 -30.44 20.80
C GLN A 472 12.07 -31.74 21.43
N SER A 473 10.79 -31.75 21.82
CA SER A 473 10.15 -32.94 22.42
C SER A 473 9.50 -33.86 21.39
N GLN A 474 9.29 -33.35 20.18
CA GLN A 474 8.80 -34.04 19.00
C GLN A 474 9.76 -33.75 17.86
N LEU A 475 10.07 -34.76 17.04
CA LEU A 475 10.85 -34.57 15.83
C LEU A 475 9.94 -34.09 14.70
N PHE A 476 10.52 -33.40 13.72
CA PHE A 476 9.80 -33.06 12.50
C PHE A 476 9.29 -34.32 11.79
N PRO A 477 8.05 -34.34 11.26
CA PRO A 477 7.51 -35.49 10.55
C PRO A 477 8.45 -35.94 9.42
N ALA A 478 8.79 -37.22 9.43
CA ALA A 478 9.74 -37.84 8.49
C ALA A 478 9.22 -37.93 7.04
N GLN A 479 7.95 -37.60 6.75
CA GLN A 479 7.33 -37.72 5.43
C GLN A 479 6.44 -36.51 5.12
N GLN A 480 6.62 -35.87 3.97
CA GLN A 480 5.57 -35.58 2.98
C GLN A 480 6.06 -34.64 1.86
N LYS A 481 5.57 -34.92 0.64
CA LYS A 481 5.75 -34.14 -0.59
C LYS A 481 5.58 -32.64 -0.34
N ARG A 482 6.37 -31.85 -1.06
CA ARG A 482 6.37 -30.38 -1.10
C ARG A 482 4.93 -29.86 -1.32
N ILE A 483 4.25 -29.44 -0.25
CA ILE A 483 3.03 -28.65 -0.33
C ILE A 483 3.42 -27.21 -0.06
N VAL A 484 3.03 -26.32 -0.96
CA VAL A 484 3.21 -24.87 -0.88
C VAL A 484 2.21 -24.31 0.14
N GLY A 485 2.67 -23.53 1.11
CA GLY A 485 1.89 -23.02 2.25
C GLY A 485 2.43 -23.50 3.60
N GLY A 486 2.29 -22.69 4.66
CA GLY A 486 2.73 -23.03 6.02
C GLY A 486 2.13 -24.35 6.54
N ARG A 487 2.83 -25.01 7.46
CA ARG A 487 2.44 -26.31 8.04
C ARG A 487 1.98 -26.18 9.48
N THR A 488 0.93 -26.90 9.85
CA THR A 488 0.48 -26.94 11.25
C THR A 488 1.52 -27.65 12.12
N ALA A 489 1.94 -27.00 13.21
CA ALA A 489 2.83 -27.55 14.21
C ALA A 489 2.09 -28.53 15.15
N SER A 490 2.73 -29.65 15.47
CA SER A 490 2.26 -30.54 16.53
C SER A 490 2.66 -30.01 17.93
N PRO A 491 1.90 -30.34 18.99
CA PRO A 491 2.28 -29.97 20.35
C PRO A 491 3.68 -30.46 20.71
N GLY A 492 4.54 -29.55 21.17
CA GLY A 492 5.91 -29.86 21.57
C GLY A 492 6.97 -29.85 20.46
N LEU A 493 6.58 -29.52 19.22
CA LEU A 493 7.50 -29.31 18.09
C LEU A 493 8.34 -28.04 18.28
N PHE A 494 7.71 -26.95 18.74
CA PHE A 494 8.38 -25.68 19.07
C PHE A 494 8.16 -25.33 20.55
N PRO A 495 8.85 -26.00 21.48
CA PRO A 495 8.60 -25.83 22.92
C PRO A 495 9.06 -24.47 23.47
N TRP A 496 9.83 -23.70 22.69
CA TRP A 496 10.22 -22.33 23.01
C TRP A 496 9.23 -21.29 22.50
N GLN A 497 8.22 -21.68 21.71
CA GLN A 497 7.28 -20.72 21.12
C GLN A 497 6.46 -20.03 22.21
N VAL A 498 6.37 -18.72 22.11
CA VAL A 498 5.60 -17.87 23.03
C VAL A 498 4.61 -17.03 22.23
N LEU A 499 3.35 -17.02 22.66
CA LEU A 499 2.36 -16.06 22.20
C LEU A 499 2.32 -14.88 23.17
N LEU A 500 2.52 -13.68 22.62
CA LEU A 500 2.40 -12.41 23.33
C LEU A 500 1.05 -11.78 22.98
N SER A 501 0.25 -11.48 24.00
CA SER A 501 -1.01 -10.77 23.86
C SER A 501 -0.87 -9.42 24.56
N VAL A 502 -1.11 -8.32 23.84
CA VAL A 502 -1.02 -6.97 24.36
C VAL A 502 -2.39 -6.31 24.33
N GLU A 503 -2.81 -5.79 25.48
CA GLU A 503 -4.09 -5.11 25.68
C GLU A 503 -3.82 -3.77 26.36
N ASP A 504 -3.63 -2.72 25.56
CA ASP A 504 -3.33 -1.38 26.06
C ASP A 504 -4.62 -0.65 26.46
N VAL A 505 -5.02 -0.88 27.71
CA VAL A 505 -6.21 -0.25 28.32
C VAL A 505 -6.02 1.24 28.63
N SER A 506 -4.83 1.81 28.36
CA SER A 506 -4.60 3.25 28.53
C SER A 506 -5.21 4.11 27.40
N ARG A 507 -5.68 3.48 26.31
CA ARG A 507 -6.22 4.14 25.12
C ARG A 507 -7.72 3.89 24.96
N VAL A 508 -8.40 4.82 24.27
CA VAL A 508 -9.84 4.72 23.97
C VAL A 508 -10.06 4.94 22.46
N PRO A 509 -10.56 3.94 21.71
CA PRO A 509 -10.84 2.57 22.16
C PRO A 509 -9.56 1.82 22.58
N GLU A 510 -9.73 0.74 23.37
CA GLU A 510 -8.62 -0.12 23.81
C GLU A 510 -7.87 -0.66 22.59
N ASP A 511 -6.55 -0.49 22.57
CA ASP A 511 -5.71 -0.98 21.48
C ASP A 511 -5.23 -2.40 21.82
N ARG A 512 -5.40 -3.34 20.89
CA ARG A 512 -5.11 -4.77 21.11
C ARG A 512 -4.35 -5.33 19.92
N TRP A 513 -3.23 -5.99 20.19
CA TRP A 513 -2.45 -6.69 19.19
C TRP A 513 -1.77 -7.91 19.81
N PHE A 514 -1.20 -8.74 18.94
CA PHE A 514 -0.46 -9.93 19.34
C PHE A 514 0.90 -9.97 18.65
N GLY A 515 1.80 -10.76 19.21
CA GLY A 515 3.10 -11.03 18.63
C GLY A 515 3.61 -12.38 19.08
N SER A 516 4.76 -12.75 18.56
CA SER A 516 5.46 -14.00 18.88
C SER A 516 6.74 -13.71 19.65
N GLY A 517 7.23 -14.72 20.37
CA GLY A 517 8.51 -14.67 21.05
C GLY A 517 9.10 -16.06 21.24
N ALA A 518 10.33 -16.10 21.74
CA ALA A 518 11.04 -17.34 22.04
C ALA A 518 11.54 -17.35 23.48
N LEU A 519 11.27 -18.43 24.20
CA LEU A 519 11.75 -18.64 25.56
C LEU A 519 13.28 -18.85 25.55
N LEU A 520 14.03 -18.07 26.33
CA LEU A 520 15.49 -18.21 26.48
C LEU A 520 15.88 -18.92 27.79
N SER A 521 15.05 -18.79 28.83
CA SER A 521 15.22 -19.49 30.11
C SER A 521 13.87 -19.65 30.82
N SER A 522 13.82 -20.18 32.04
CA SER A 522 12.59 -20.24 32.83
C SER A 522 11.97 -18.86 33.14
N THR A 523 12.66 -17.74 32.89
CA THR A 523 12.22 -16.39 33.26
C THR A 523 12.36 -15.34 32.15
N TRP A 524 12.98 -15.67 31.01
CA TRP A 524 13.30 -14.70 29.97
C TRP A 524 12.72 -15.11 28.62
N VAL A 525 12.06 -14.16 27.96
CA VAL A 525 11.53 -14.31 26.59
C VAL A 525 12.16 -13.26 25.68
N LEU A 526 12.59 -13.69 24.51
CA LEU A 526 13.11 -12.88 23.41
C LEU A 526 12.02 -12.56 22.40
N THR A 527 11.95 -11.33 21.93
CA THR A 527 11.03 -10.91 20.86
C THR A 527 11.57 -9.65 20.15
N ALA A 528 10.84 -9.12 19.18
CA ALA A 528 11.15 -7.87 18.50
C ALA A 528 10.74 -6.65 19.35
N ALA A 529 11.45 -5.54 19.21
CA ALA A 529 11.15 -4.31 19.93
C ALA A 529 9.86 -3.65 19.43
N HIS A 530 9.56 -3.72 18.13
CA HIS A 530 8.36 -3.13 17.56
C HIS A 530 7.07 -3.74 18.14
N VAL A 531 7.10 -5.02 18.54
CA VAL A 531 5.97 -5.72 19.17
C VAL A 531 5.63 -5.11 20.53
N LEU A 532 6.62 -4.59 21.25
CA LEU A 532 6.51 -4.10 22.62
C LEU A 532 6.67 -2.57 22.74
N ARG A 533 6.68 -1.85 21.62
CA ARG A 533 6.70 -0.38 21.61
C ARG A 533 5.28 0.17 21.68
N SER A 534 5.04 1.16 22.54
CA SER A 534 3.74 1.85 22.55
C SER A 534 3.53 2.66 21.26
N HIS A 535 2.37 2.53 20.63
CA HIS A 535 2.05 3.19 19.35
C HIS A 535 1.87 4.71 19.49
N ARG A 536 2.92 5.53 19.43
CA ARG A 536 2.80 6.99 19.52
C ARG A 536 2.98 7.67 18.17
N ARG A 537 2.45 8.90 18.02
CA ARG A 537 2.64 9.75 16.82
C ARG A 537 4.05 10.33 16.74
N ASP A 538 4.74 10.43 17.88
CA ASP A 538 6.14 10.80 17.92
C ASP A 538 7.05 9.57 17.74
N LEU A 539 8.33 9.82 17.47
CA LEU A 539 9.36 8.78 17.33
C LEU A 539 9.90 8.32 18.68
N SER A 540 9.16 8.54 19.77
CA SER A 540 9.57 8.08 21.09
C SER A 540 9.53 6.55 21.16
N VAL A 541 10.52 5.99 21.86
CA VAL A 541 10.68 4.55 22.03
C VAL A 541 10.36 4.21 23.49
N ASP A 542 9.07 4.24 23.79
CA ASP A 542 8.54 3.88 25.11
C ASP A 542 8.03 2.42 25.10
N PRO A 543 8.43 1.59 26.08
CA PRO A 543 7.89 0.24 26.21
C PRO A 543 6.43 0.26 26.64
N VAL A 544 5.68 -0.75 26.20
CA VAL A 544 4.35 -1.04 26.73
C VAL A 544 4.43 -1.39 28.22
N ALA A 545 3.45 -0.93 29.00
CA ALA A 545 3.36 -1.22 30.42
C ALA A 545 3.23 -2.73 30.68
N SER A 546 3.88 -3.24 31.73
CA SER A 546 4.01 -4.69 31.95
C SER A 546 2.66 -5.36 32.27
N GLU A 547 1.73 -4.62 32.86
CA GLU A 547 0.36 -5.02 33.17
C GLU A 547 -0.51 -5.27 31.94
N HIS A 548 -0.17 -4.66 30.80
CA HIS A 548 -0.90 -4.80 29.53
C HIS A 548 -0.47 -6.02 28.73
N ILE A 549 0.56 -6.76 29.18
CA ILE A 549 1.16 -7.86 28.43
C ILE A 549 0.87 -9.19 29.12
N ARG A 550 0.36 -10.15 28.35
CA ARG A 550 0.18 -11.54 28.75
C ARG A 550 1.06 -12.45 27.91
N VAL A 551 1.78 -13.34 28.60
CA VAL A 551 2.69 -14.32 27.98
C VAL A 551 2.06 -15.70 28.10
N HIS A 552 1.86 -16.38 26.96
CA HIS A 552 1.28 -17.72 26.88
C HIS A 552 2.33 -18.71 26.34
N LEU A 553 2.59 -19.79 27.08
CA LEU A 553 3.57 -20.83 26.72
C LEU A 553 2.93 -22.21 26.65
N GLY A 554 3.53 -23.10 25.84
CA GLY A 554 3.04 -24.46 25.64
C GLY A 554 1.71 -24.52 24.89
N LEU A 555 1.45 -23.51 24.06
CA LEU A 555 0.22 -23.34 23.31
C LEU A 555 0.46 -23.69 21.83
N THR A 556 -0.44 -24.47 21.25
CA THR A 556 -0.44 -24.78 19.80
C THR A 556 -1.73 -24.32 19.15
N ASP A 557 -2.86 -24.41 19.86
CA ASP A 557 -4.16 -23.91 19.44
C ASP A 557 -4.59 -22.71 20.30
N VAL A 558 -4.81 -21.55 19.67
CA VAL A 558 -5.17 -20.29 20.35
C VAL A 558 -6.53 -20.38 21.05
N ARG A 559 -7.40 -21.32 20.67
CA ARG A 559 -8.70 -21.57 21.33
C ARG A 559 -8.53 -22.22 22.70
N ASP A 560 -7.45 -22.97 22.88
CA ASP A 560 -7.13 -23.70 24.10
C ASP A 560 -6.26 -22.88 25.07
N LYS A 561 -6.39 -21.54 25.08
CA LYS A 561 -5.67 -20.64 26.00
C LYS A 561 -5.77 -21.03 27.47
N HIS A 562 -6.83 -21.74 27.86
CA HIS A 562 -7.00 -22.26 29.22
C HIS A 562 -6.02 -23.37 29.60
N LEU A 563 -5.49 -24.10 28.61
CA LEU A 563 -4.47 -25.14 28.79
C LEU A 563 -3.04 -24.59 28.75
N ALA A 564 -2.87 -23.34 28.29
CA ALA A 564 -1.57 -22.68 28.23
C ALA A 564 -1.03 -22.33 29.62
N THR A 565 0.30 -22.33 29.74
CA THR A 565 0.96 -21.74 30.92
C THR A 565 1.02 -20.22 30.74
N ASN A 566 0.19 -19.52 31.52
CA ASN A 566 0.10 -18.06 31.47
C ASN A 566 1.04 -17.42 32.48
N ARG A 567 1.78 -16.38 32.07
CA ARG A 567 2.65 -15.59 32.95
C ARG A 567 2.43 -14.09 32.75
N SER A 568 2.51 -13.35 33.85
CA SER A 568 2.58 -11.89 33.82
C SER A 568 4.02 -11.42 33.62
N VAL A 569 4.16 -10.20 33.11
CA VAL A 569 5.46 -9.58 32.86
C VAL A 569 5.90 -8.78 34.10
N ALA A 570 7.15 -8.95 34.50
CA ALA A 570 7.78 -8.11 35.53
C ALA A 570 8.50 -6.89 34.93
N LYS A 571 9.09 -7.05 33.75
CA LYS A 571 9.82 -5.97 33.09
C LYS A 571 9.90 -6.18 31.58
N VAL A 572 9.73 -5.09 30.84
CA VAL A 572 10.00 -4.99 29.40
C VAL A 572 11.29 -4.20 29.19
N ILE A 573 12.15 -4.69 28.29
CA ILE A 573 13.43 -4.07 27.97
C ILE A 573 13.57 -3.99 26.44
N LEU A 574 13.39 -2.81 25.87
CA LEU A 574 13.67 -2.55 24.45
C LEU A 574 15.17 -2.29 24.26
N HIS A 575 15.71 -2.62 23.09
CA HIS A 575 17.08 -2.22 22.76
C HIS A 575 17.19 -0.69 22.71
N PRO A 576 18.21 -0.08 23.35
CA PRO A 576 18.31 1.38 23.49
C PRO A 576 18.55 2.12 22.16
N GLN A 577 18.98 1.41 21.13
CA GLN A 577 19.22 1.94 19.78
C GLN A 577 18.16 1.50 18.78
N PHE A 578 17.02 0.98 19.24
CA PHE A 578 15.91 0.63 18.35
C PHE A 578 15.40 1.89 17.65
N ASP A 579 15.32 1.83 16.32
CA ASP A 579 14.87 2.93 15.48
C ASP A 579 13.52 2.55 14.82
N PRO A 580 12.41 3.22 15.16
CA PRO A 580 11.10 2.90 14.63
C PRO A 580 10.90 3.31 13.15
N GLN A 581 11.82 4.09 12.55
CA GLN A 581 11.70 4.48 11.14
C GLN A 581 12.20 3.39 10.18
N ASN A 582 13.35 2.78 10.49
CA ASN A 582 14.00 1.77 9.64
C ASN A 582 14.06 0.39 10.29
N TYR A 583 13.49 0.22 11.49
CA TYR A 583 13.48 -1.02 12.26
C TYR A 583 14.88 -1.55 12.61
N ASN A 584 15.91 -0.71 12.59
CA ASN A 584 17.24 -1.12 13.02
C ASN A 584 17.27 -1.37 14.52
N ASN A 585 18.00 -2.41 14.93
CA ASN A 585 18.07 -2.90 16.31
C ASN A 585 16.70 -3.31 16.89
N ASP A 586 15.84 -3.90 16.07
CA ASP A 586 14.53 -4.41 16.47
C ASP A 586 14.62 -5.71 17.30
N ILE A 587 14.96 -5.55 18.58
CA ILE A 587 15.10 -6.64 19.55
C ILE A 587 14.71 -6.19 20.96
N ALA A 588 14.02 -7.04 21.70
CA ALA A 588 13.57 -6.77 23.06
C ALA A 588 13.57 -8.03 23.95
N LEU A 589 13.60 -7.80 25.26
CA LEU A 589 13.51 -8.83 26.29
C LEU A 589 12.31 -8.59 27.20
N ILE A 590 11.65 -9.69 27.56
CA ILE A 590 10.61 -9.74 28.58
C ILE A 590 11.12 -10.57 29.75
N LYS A 591 11.10 -10.00 30.95
CA LYS A 591 11.30 -10.73 32.21
C LYS A 591 9.96 -11.16 32.77
N LEU A 592 9.76 -12.46 32.95
CA LEU A 592 8.57 -13.02 33.57
C LEU A 592 8.55 -12.73 35.08
N SER A 593 7.36 -12.52 35.63
CA SER A 593 7.17 -12.29 37.08
C SER A 593 7.44 -13.53 37.93
N GLN A 594 7.23 -14.71 37.34
CA GLN A 594 7.40 -16.01 37.97
C GLN A 594 8.03 -16.98 36.98
N GLU A 595 8.84 -17.90 37.48
CA GLU A 595 9.47 -18.92 36.65
C GLU A 595 8.42 -19.84 36.01
N VAL A 596 8.68 -20.28 34.79
CA VAL A 596 7.91 -21.33 34.13
C VAL A 596 8.49 -22.69 34.48
N VAL A 597 7.60 -23.66 34.70
CA VAL A 597 7.99 -25.05 34.91
C VAL A 597 8.32 -25.64 33.54
N LEU A 598 9.58 -26.01 33.34
CA LEU A 598 10.01 -26.63 32.08
C LEU A 598 9.37 -28.02 31.94
N SER A 599 8.90 -28.33 30.73
CA SER A 599 8.20 -29.57 30.42
C SER A 599 8.55 -30.05 29.00
N ALA A 600 7.86 -31.06 28.48
CA ALA A 600 7.98 -31.41 27.06
C ALA A 600 7.50 -30.27 26.14
N LEU A 601 6.48 -29.51 26.57
CA LEU A 601 5.86 -28.45 25.77
C LEU A 601 6.48 -27.07 25.99
N ILE A 602 7.29 -26.90 27.04
CA ILE A 602 7.88 -25.61 27.43
C ILE A 602 9.37 -25.81 27.70
N ARG A 603 10.23 -25.38 26.77
CA ARG A 603 11.69 -25.46 26.86
C ARG A 603 12.34 -24.26 26.19
N PRO A 604 13.50 -23.79 26.67
CA PRO A 604 14.17 -22.66 26.05
C PRO A 604 14.86 -23.04 24.73
N VAL A 605 14.97 -22.09 23.80
CA VAL A 605 15.84 -22.16 22.62
C VAL A 605 17.24 -21.69 22.98
N CYS A 606 18.27 -22.20 22.29
CA CYS A 606 19.63 -21.72 22.51
C CYS A 606 19.88 -20.35 21.86
N LEU A 607 20.83 -19.61 22.43
CA LEU A 607 21.38 -18.43 21.77
C LEU A 607 22.46 -18.83 20.76
N PRO A 608 22.62 -18.07 19.67
CA PRO A 608 23.67 -18.32 18.70
C PRO A 608 25.03 -17.97 19.32
N ARG A 609 26.10 -18.62 18.86
CA ARG A 609 27.45 -18.28 19.32
C ARG A 609 27.81 -16.86 18.87
N PRO A 610 28.48 -16.06 19.72
CA PRO A 610 28.96 -14.74 19.33
C PRO A 610 29.85 -14.85 18.08
N GLY A 611 29.57 -14.06 17.05
CA GLY A 611 30.41 -14.01 15.86
C GLY A 611 31.84 -13.59 16.23
N VAL A 612 32.83 -14.42 15.87
CA VAL A 612 34.24 -14.03 15.99
C VAL A 612 34.54 -13.01 14.90
N LYS A 613 35.06 -11.83 15.27
CA LYS A 613 35.47 -10.80 14.30
C LYS A 613 36.39 -11.43 13.22
N GLY A 614 35.95 -11.40 11.96
CA GLY A 614 36.70 -11.93 10.82
C GLY A 614 36.23 -13.28 10.28
N HIS A 615 35.21 -13.92 10.87
CA HIS A 615 34.53 -15.07 10.29
C HIS A 615 33.19 -14.68 9.64
N ALA A 616 32.75 -15.47 8.65
CA ALA A 616 31.50 -15.25 7.93
C ALA A 616 30.31 -15.07 8.90
N LEU A 617 29.53 -14.02 8.69
CA LEU A 617 28.36 -13.67 9.50
C LEU A 617 27.33 -14.80 9.39
N MET A 618 27.02 -15.44 10.53
CA MET A 618 25.96 -16.43 10.61
C MET A 618 24.58 -15.71 10.71
N PRO A 619 23.50 -16.30 10.17
CA PRO A 619 23.48 -17.51 9.37
C PRO A 619 24.04 -17.27 7.95
N LEU A 620 24.67 -18.30 7.37
CA LEU A 620 25.25 -18.25 6.02
C LEU A 620 24.14 -18.25 4.96
N PRO A 621 24.36 -17.63 3.78
CA PRO A 621 23.42 -17.76 2.65
C PRO A 621 23.13 -19.22 2.32
N ASN A 622 21.89 -19.50 1.90
CA ASN A 622 21.33 -20.82 1.62
C ASN A 622 21.21 -21.77 2.83
N THR A 623 21.48 -21.29 4.05
CA THR A 623 21.16 -22.06 5.26
C THR A 623 19.66 -22.09 5.44
N LEU A 624 19.08 -23.28 5.65
CA LEU A 624 17.68 -23.41 6.02
C LEU A 624 17.47 -23.07 7.49
N GLY A 625 16.50 -22.20 7.76
CA GLY A 625 15.93 -22.07 9.07
C GLY A 625 14.43 -22.28 9.06
N ILE A 626 13.87 -22.33 10.26
CA ILE A 626 12.46 -22.57 10.49
C ILE A 626 11.91 -21.39 11.27
N VAL A 627 10.74 -20.92 10.87
CA VAL A 627 9.97 -19.92 11.60
C VAL A 627 8.63 -20.53 11.95
N ALA A 628 8.17 -20.28 13.18
CA ALA A 628 6.86 -20.67 13.64
C ALA A 628 6.11 -19.46 14.19
N GLY A 629 4.80 -19.43 13.94
CA GLY A 629 3.93 -18.36 14.40
C GLY A 629 2.49 -18.57 13.98
N TRP A 630 1.62 -17.63 14.38
CA TRP A 630 0.18 -17.71 14.16
C TRP A 630 -0.28 -16.80 13.01
N GLY A 631 0.62 -16.36 12.12
CA GLY A 631 0.34 -15.35 11.09
C GLY A 631 -0.86 -15.61 10.15
N ILE A 632 -1.21 -14.58 9.38
CA ILE A 632 -2.35 -14.59 8.43
C ILE A 632 -2.15 -15.69 7.37
N ASN A 633 -3.14 -16.57 7.22
CA ASN A 633 -3.18 -17.53 6.11
C ASN A 633 -3.84 -16.87 4.89
N THR A 634 -3.04 -16.55 3.87
CA THR A 634 -3.45 -15.83 2.66
C THR A 634 -4.41 -16.62 1.74
N ALA A 635 -4.70 -17.88 2.03
CA ALA A 635 -5.58 -18.70 1.20
C ALA A 635 -7.04 -18.18 1.09
N ASN A 636 -7.48 -17.25 1.96
CA ASN A 636 -8.87 -16.76 1.99
C ASN A 636 -9.04 -15.24 2.16
N ALA A 637 -7.98 -14.42 2.06
CA ALA A 637 -8.09 -12.98 2.27
C ALA A 637 -8.27 -12.24 0.93
N SER A 638 -9.50 -12.24 0.39
CA SER A 638 -9.88 -11.18 -0.54
C SER A 638 -9.81 -9.85 0.22
N ALA A 639 -9.07 -8.89 -0.36
CA ALA A 639 -8.95 -7.53 0.13
C ALA A 639 -10.33 -6.97 0.52
N SER A 640 -10.55 -6.78 1.83
CA SER A 640 -11.63 -5.94 2.33
C SER A 640 -11.03 -4.84 3.21
N THR A 641 -10.76 -3.73 2.54
CA THR A 641 -10.63 -2.42 3.18
C THR A 641 -11.98 -2.03 3.76
N SER A 642 -12.19 -2.20 5.07
CA SER A 642 -12.93 -1.28 5.96
C SER A 642 -13.53 -2.01 7.17
N GLY A 643 -13.30 -1.48 8.37
CA GLY A 643 -14.21 -1.63 9.50
C GLY A 643 -13.66 -2.34 10.73
N LEU A 644 -13.40 -1.56 11.78
CA LEU A 644 -13.29 -2.05 13.16
C LEU A 644 -14.59 -2.76 13.56
N THR A 645 -14.56 -4.08 13.78
CA THR A 645 -15.32 -4.77 14.84
C THR A 645 -14.64 -6.10 15.20
N SER A 646 -14.16 -6.20 16.43
CA SER A 646 -14.17 -7.40 17.30
C SER A 646 -14.31 -8.78 16.64
N ASP A 647 -13.18 -9.44 16.34
CA ASP A 647 -12.87 -10.85 16.69
C ASP A 647 -11.63 -11.30 15.90
N LEU A 648 -10.91 -12.28 16.43
CA LEU A 648 -9.67 -12.90 15.92
C LEU A 648 -9.80 -13.60 14.52
N GLY A 649 -10.58 -13.04 13.58
CA GLY A 649 -11.06 -13.75 12.38
C GLY A 649 -10.09 -13.93 11.21
N THR A 650 -8.86 -13.43 11.27
CA THR A 650 -7.90 -13.46 10.12
C THR A 650 -6.55 -14.11 10.43
N VAL A 651 -6.37 -14.62 11.64
CA VAL A 651 -5.12 -15.17 12.18
C VAL A 651 -5.27 -16.69 12.27
N SER A 652 -4.23 -17.47 11.96
CA SER A 652 -4.33 -18.93 12.06
C SER A 652 -4.59 -19.35 13.51
N GLU A 653 -5.68 -20.08 13.76
CA GLU A 653 -6.01 -20.60 15.10
C GLU A 653 -4.95 -21.59 15.62
N LEU A 654 -4.28 -22.27 14.68
CA LEU A 654 -3.24 -23.26 14.95
C LEU A 654 -1.86 -22.68 14.64
N LEU A 655 -0.87 -23.02 15.47
CA LEU A 655 0.52 -22.66 15.25
C LEU A 655 0.98 -23.24 13.92
N GLN A 656 1.45 -22.37 13.02
CA GLN A 656 2.01 -22.77 11.74
C GLN A 656 3.54 -22.65 11.80
N TYR A 657 4.23 -23.33 10.88
CA TYR A 657 5.65 -23.17 10.66
C TYR A 657 6.01 -23.31 9.18
N VAL A 658 7.13 -22.69 8.80
CA VAL A 658 7.66 -22.70 7.43
C VAL A 658 9.18 -22.86 7.46
N LYS A 659 9.74 -23.51 6.44
CA LYS A 659 11.19 -23.59 6.22
C LYS A 659 11.59 -22.55 5.18
N LEU A 660 12.54 -21.69 5.50
CA LEU A 660 12.99 -20.61 4.61
C LEU A 660 14.52 -20.63 4.48
N PRO A 661 15.07 -20.47 3.26
CA PRO A 661 16.50 -20.32 3.05
C PRO A 661 16.93 -18.87 3.36
N VAL A 662 18.11 -18.72 3.94
CA VAL A 662 18.73 -17.40 4.12
C VAL A 662 19.20 -16.86 2.78
N VAL A 663 18.77 -15.64 2.45
CA VAL A 663 19.10 -14.95 1.21
C VAL A 663 20.47 -14.26 1.35
N PRO A 664 21.30 -14.23 0.30
CA PRO A 664 22.51 -13.40 0.25
C PRO A 664 22.23 -11.94 0.62
N GLN A 665 23.15 -11.32 1.35
CA GLN A 665 22.98 -9.97 1.91
C GLN A 665 22.84 -8.91 0.80
N ASP A 666 23.67 -9.01 -0.23
CA ASP A 666 23.68 -8.16 -1.42
C ASP A 666 22.38 -8.27 -2.22
N GLU A 667 21.86 -9.49 -2.39
CA GLU A 667 20.57 -9.70 -3.03
C GLU A 667 19.42 -9.08 -2.24
N CYS A 668 19.42 -9.24 -0.90
CA CYS A 668 18.37 -8.63 -0.09
C CYS A 668 18.44 -7.09 -0.11
N GLU A 669 19.64 -6.52 -0.02
CA GLU A 669 19.86 -5.07 -0.15
C GLU A 669 19.38 -4.56 -1.51
N ALA A 670 19.74 -5.23 -2.60
CA ALA A 670 19.31 -4.88 -3.96
C ALA A 670 17.78 -4.96 -4.10
N SER A 671 17.16 -5.98 -3.51
CA SER A 671 15.72 -6.17 -3.55
C SER A 671 14.97 -5.01 -2.90
N TYR A 672 15.39 -4.55 -1.72
CA TYR A 672 14.71 -3.44 -1.05
C TYR A 672 15.11 -2.06 -1.59
N ALA A 673 16.35 -1.90 -2.07
CA ALA A 673 16.82 -0.67 -2.69
C ALA A 673 16.04 -0.30 -3.96
N SER A 674 15.59 -1.30 -4.74
CA SER A 674 14.81 -1.04 -5.95
C SER A 674 13.37 -0.56 -5.67
N ARG A 675 12.88 -0.69 -4.43
CA ARG A 675 11.47 -0.43 -4.08
C ARG A 675 11.27 0.89 -3.34
N SER A 676 12.16 1.25 -2.43
CA SER A 676 12.09 2.56 -1.74
C SER A 676 13.40 2.91 -1.03
N ILE A 677 13.71 4.21 -1.03
CA ILE A 677 14.87 4.79 -0.32
C ILE A 677 14.72 4.62 1.21
N ASN A 678 13.49 4.45 1.73
CA ASN A 678 13.22 4.36 3.17
C ASN A 678 13.49 2.97 3.76
N TYR A 679 13.55 1.92 2.93
CA TYR A 679 13.78 0.53 3.38
C TYR A 679 15.27 0.20 3.28
N ASN A 680 16.04 0.59 4.30
CA ASN A 680 17.49 0.34 4.33
C ASN A 680 17.82 -0.94 5.11
N ILE A 681 18.26 -1.97 4.40
CA ILE A 681 18.75 -3.22 5.01
C ILE A 681 20.13 -2.95 5.63
N THR A 682 20.27 -3.18 6.94
CA THR A 682 21.52 -2.93 7.67
C THR A 682 22.30 -4.22 7.92
N SER A 683 23.57 -4.11 8.34
CA SER A 683 24.39 -5.25 8.77
C SER A 683 23.85 -5.99 10.00
N ASN A 684 22.88 -5.39 10.71
CA ASN A 684 22.19 -5.98 11.84
C ASN A 684 20.98 -6.83 11.43
N MET A 685 20.70 -6.91 10.14
CA MET A 685 19.59 -7.66 9.57
C MET A 685 20.13 -8.77 8.65
N PHE A 686 19.27 -9.73 8.35
CA PHE A 686 19.42 -10.66 7.24
C PHE A 686 18.03 -11.00 6.71
N CYS A 687 17.97 -11.60 5.53
CA CYS A 687 16.70 -11.92 4.90
C CYS A 687 16.59 -13.42 4.69
N ALA A 688 15.36 -13.92 4.70
CA ALA A 688 15.08 -15.31 4.39
C ALA A 688 13.78 -15.42 3.60
N GLY A 689 13.77 -16.27 2.58
CA GLY A 689 12.64 -16.39 1.66
C GLY A 689 13.06 -17.02 0.34
N PHE A 690 12.08 -17.50 -0.43
CA PHE A 690 12.32 -18.00 -1.79
C PHE A 690 12.22 -16.86 -2.80
N TYR A 691 13.09 -16.89 -3.82
CA TYR A 691 13.11 -15.88 -4.88
C TYR A 691 11.76 -15.75 -5.62
N GLU A 692 11.13 -16.89 -5.96
CA GLU A 692 9.83 -16.94 -6.66
C GLU A 692 8.65 -16.51 -5.77
N GLY A 693 8.87 -16.35 -4.46
CA GLY A 693 7.81 -16.13 -3.49
C GLY A 693 7.08 -17.43 -3.12
N GLY A 694 5.81 -17.31 -2.72
CA GLY A 694 4.90 -18.41 -2.36
C GLY A 694 4.96 -18.88 -0.90
N GLN A 695 6.08 -18.69 -0.20
CA GLN A 695 6.22 -19.00 1.23
C GLN A 695 7.03 -17.90 1.91
N ASP A 696 6.39 -17.19 2.85
CA ASP A 696 7.04 -16.14 3.63
C ASP A 696 6.37 -16.00 5.01
N THR A 697 7.04 -15.31 5.94
CA THR A 697 6.47 -14.93 7.24
C THR A 697 5.56 -13.73 7.10
N CYS A 698 4.33 -13.82 7.64
CA CYS A 698 3.31 -12.79 7.46
C CYS A 698 2.96 -12.08 8.77
N LEU A 699 2.06 -11.10 8.69
CA LEU A 699 1.49 -10.41 9.86
C LEU A 699 1.02 -11.43 10.92
N GLY A 700 1.56 -11.34 12.13
CA GLY A 700 1.28 -12.25 13.25
C GLY A 700 2.44 -13.17 13.66
N ASP A 701 3.49 -13.26 12.84
CA ASP A 701 4.75 -13.93 13.20
C ASP A 701 5.79 -12.97 13.81
N SER A 702 5.45 -11.68 13.87
CA SER A 702 6.28 -10.59 14.41
C SER A 702 6.93 -10.93 15.75
N GLY A 703 8.26 -10.85 15.82
CA GLY A 703 9.04 -11.21 17.01
C GLY A 703 9.28 -12.71 17.21
N GLY A 704 8.73 -13.57 16.36
CA GLY A 704 8.99 -15.00 16.34
C GLY A 704 10.46 -15.30 15.96
N ALA A 705 10.98 -16.42 16.45
CA ALA A 705 12.37 -16.78 16.22
C ALA A 705 12.56 -17.55 14.90
N PHE A 706 13.53 -17.11 14.11
CA PHE A 706 14.12 -17.90 13.03
C PHE A 706 15.18 -18.82 13.65
N VAL A 707 14.89 -20.12 13.67
CA VAL A 707 15.73 -21.11 14.34
C VAL A 707 16.46 -22.00 13.33
N THR A 708 17.70 -22.33 13.64
CA THR A 708 18.53 -23.28 12.88
C THR A 708 19.12 -24.31 13.83
N GLN A 709 19.33 -25.53 13.36
CA GLN A 709 20.03 -26.55 14.13
C GLN A 709 21.54 -26.39 13.99
N ASP A 710 22.26 -26.31 15.11
CA ASP A 710 23.73 -26.32 15.11
C ASP A 710 24.23 -27.75 14.83
N ALA A 711 24.87 -27.94 13.67
CA ALA A 711 25.35 -29.25 13.23
C ALA A 711 26.32 -29.93 14.22
N ARG A 712 27.00 -29.17 15.09
CA ARG A 712 27.93 -29.75 16.07
C ARG A 712 27.26 -30.21 17.36
N SER A 713 26.27 -29.47 17.85
CA SER A 713 25.61 -29.77 19.11
C SER A 713 24.27 -30.48 18.94
N GLY A 714 23.71 -30.49 17.73
CA GLY A 714 22.36 -30.98 17.44
C GLY A 714 21.25 -30.10 18.03
N ARG A 715 21.59 -28.98 18.68
CA ARG A 715 20.65 -28.09 19.37
C ARG A 715 20.11 -27.01 18.45
N TRP A 716 18.87 -26.59 18.69
CA TRP A 716 18.24 -25.47 17.99
C TRP A 716 18.62 -24.13 18.63
N ALA A 717 19.05 -23.19 17.79
CA ALA A 717 19.41 -21.84 18.20
C ALA A 717 18.62 -20.78 17.41
N ALA A 718 18.23 -19.70 18.09
CA ALA A 718 17.55 -18.56 17.48
C ALA A 718 18.56 -17.65 16.76
N GLN A 719 18.66 -17.76 15.44
CA GLN A 719 19.58 -16.93 14.63
C GLN A 719 18.97 -15.58 14.28
N GLY A 720 17.64 -15.51 14.14
CA GLY A 720 16.92 -14.31 13.76
C GLY A 720 15.63 -14.09 14.54
N LEU A 721 15.11 -12.87 14.46
CA LEU A 721 13.77 -12.51 14.92
C LEU A 721 13.02 -11.85 13.77
N VAL A 722 11.78 -12.27 13.51
CA VAL A 722 10.92 -11.66 12.48
C VAL A 722 10.72 -10.19 12.83
N SER A 723 11.21 -9.30 11.96
CA SER A 723 11.19 -7.85 12.19
C SER A 723 10.16 -7.17 11.28
N TRP A 724 10.35 -7.21 9.97
CA TRP A 724 9.45 -6.60 8.99
C TRP A 724 9.55 -7.30 7.62
N GLY A 725 8.66 -6.93 6.69
CA GLY A 725 8.63 -7.43 5.31
C GLY A 725 8.14 -6.34 4.36
N GLY A 726 8.12 -6.62 3.05
CA GLY A 726 7.64 -5.66 2.05
C GLY A 726 6.15 -5.33 2.21
N PRO A 727 5.68 -4.18 1.70
CA PRO A 727 4.27 -3.80 1.72
C PRO A 727 3.39 -4.64 0.78
N GLU A 728 3.99 -5.42 -0.12
CA GLU A 728 3.29 -6.31 -1.04
C GLU A 728 2.70 -7.54 -0.33
N GLU A 729 1.89 -8.34 -1.05
CA GLU A 729 1.31 -9.56 -0.49
C GLU A 729 2.39 -10.52 0.01
N CYS A 730 2.16 -11.14 1.17
CA CYS A 730 3.10 -12.07 1.78
C CYS A 730 3.41 -13.24 0.83
N GLY A 731 4.70 -13.48 0.55
CA GLY A 731 5.11 -14.44 -0.47
C GLY A 731 5.10 -13.88 -1.90
N SER A 732 5.12 -12.56 -2.10
CA SER A 732 5.37 -11.96 -3.41
C SER A 732 6.78 -12.28 -3.91
N GLN A 733 6.94 -12.34 -5.23
CA GLN A 733 8.23 -12.59 -5.86
C GLN A 733 9.26 -11.52 -5.43
N ARG A 734 10.47 -11.97 -5.05
CA ARG A 734 11.55 -11.11 -4.53
C ARG A 734 11.18 -10.27 -3.29
N VAL A 735 10.14 -10.60 -2.53
CA VAL A 735 9.86 -9.95 -1.25
C VAL A 735 10.26 -10.94 -0.15
N TYR A 736 11.32 -10.60 0.59
CA TYR A 736 11.92 -11.48 1.58
C TYR A 736 11.59 -11.02 3.00
N GLY A 737 11.21 -11.92 3.90
CA GLY A 737 11.14 -11.59 5.32
C GLY A 737 12.49 -11.06 5.83
N VAL A 738 12.46 -9.94 6.56
CA VAL A 738 13.63 -9.30 7.16
C VAL A 738 13.70 -9.64 8.65
N TYR A 739 14.85 -10.13 9.07
CA TYR A 739 15.09 -10.66 10.40
C TYR A 739 16.20 -9.91 11.12
N THR A 740 16.00 -9.61 12.39
CA THR A 740 17.05 -9.08 13.26
C THR A 740 18.09 -10.16 13.55
N ARG A 741 19.36 -9.90 13.25
CA ARG A 741 20.48 -10.85 13.44
C ARG A 741 20.86 -10.99 14.91
N VAL A 742 20.31 -11.99 15.59
CA VAL A 742 20.45 -12.20 17.05
C VAL A 742 21.91 -12.30 17.49
N ALA A 743 22.78 -12.90 16.65
CA ALA A 743 24.21 -13.04 16.91
C ALA A 743 24.91 -11.70 17.26
N ASN A 744 24.45 -10.58 16.70
CA ASN A 744 25.01 -9.24 16.98
C ASN A 744 24.64 -8.72 18.38
N TYR A 745 23.58 -9.26 19.00
CA TYR A 745 23.02 -8.79 20.26
C TYR A 745 23.26 -9.75 21.43
N VAL A 746 23.92 -10.90 21.23
CA VAL A 746 24.19 -11.90 22.27
C VAL A 746 24.87 -11.29 23.50
N HIS A 747 25.80 -10.36 23.31
CA HIS A 747 26.42 -9.63 24.43
C HIS A 747 25.45 -8.74 25.21
N TRP A 748 24.50 -8.10 24.52
CA TRP A 748 23.45 -7.30 25.14
C TRP A 748 22.47 -8.21 25.91
N LEU A 749 22.12 -9.37 25.35
CA LEU A 749 21.25 -10.37 25.97
C LEU A 749 21.86 -10.91 27.26
N HIS A 750 23.11 -11.39 27.24
CA HIS A 750 23.77 -11.92 28.44
C HIS A 750 23.88 -10.89 29.56
N ARG A 751 24.15 -9.62 29.23
CA ARG A 751 24.24 -8.54 30.22
C ARG A 751 22.93 -8.33 30.97
N HIS A 752 21.79 -8.44 30.29
CA HIS A 752 20.48 -8.23 30.92
C HIS A 752 19.97 -9.47 31.65
N MET A 753 20.33 -10.67 31.16
CA MET A 753 19.94 -11.93 31.78
C MET A 753 20.79 -12.28 33.02
N ASP A 754 21.93 -11.61 33.22
CA ASP A 754 22.91 -11.88 34.28
C ASP A 754 23.47 -13.32 34.18
N VAL A 755 23.85 -13.70 32.97
CA VAL A 755 24.24 -15.06 32.60
C VAL A 755 25.69 -15.07 32.12
N ASP A 756 26.56 -15.84 32.79
CA ASP A 756 27.96 -16.05 32.40
C ASP A 756 28.06 -16.76 31.04
N ARG A 757 29.18 -16.53 30.32
CA ARG A 757 29.44 -16.91 28.91
C ARG A 757 29.34 -18.41 28.55
N SER A 758 28.88 -19.28 29.46
CA SER A 758 28.88 -20.75 29.34
C SER A 758 27.51 -21.36 29.03
N TRP A 759 26.67 -20.66 28.26
CA TRP A 759 25.38 -21.16 27.77
C TRP A 759 25.46 -21.62 26.33
#